data_AF-A0A7X0SH54-F1
#
_entry.id   AF-A0A7X0SH54-F1
#
_cell.length_a   1.000
_cell.length_b   1.000
_cell.length_c   1.000
_cell.angle_alpha   90.00
_cell.angle_beta   90.00
_cell.angle_gamma   90.00
#
_symmetry.space_group_name_H-M   'P 1'
#
loop_
_entity.id
_entity.type
_entity.pdbx_description
1 polymer ?
#
loop_
_entity_poly.entity_id
_entity_poly.type
_entity_poly.pdbx_seq_one_letter_code
_entity_poly.pdbx_strand_id
1 'polypeptide(L)'
;MRAVSASTKSTPDSAAGHSASQRSAANRPAASSPASAPLNLADASVLQRLQQSVGNQGVLQLMRSRAPLAAPGEKTDRGSASGRAPVLQRQVAAQILPNKNAPEKLGRLVIAGRPDRVFGKSMGDHTTAFSVHEAAIRMRVEGRTPAEAIQAMLELAESTFSLPGMNLVSQLPEGHLAKYNDALKHLLSFRGPLKAAVASSRDSATETASDVAMNATPSAPPVTANDNASGVSAGPPTVAMTDTNGVTGGPPTVAMTDTNGVSAAVPSASEPDHSGAILLLQAFIGAYLHFRELMPLSVINVMEKSPSLAGKGKGESGKAKLLADHQPGNWQDKDQLLDAILSLFDASSVALAAIEGNADLAQKMAPGTKPLNPATRMRFAILQHVQTIKISFPLVFSGEQKLEEAAVVDALEREVALEEGGWLEWQRELNDKKKGKKQERIDKLKENIDLRKLETANWTARVPTDIPKWSTEKEKEERELNRLDESNAWVRSLEEKHTKKMEQFRKADDLKGETAEKTNESAKVRHEVSDKDVESPDNGGTGSAVSAAATEAAAAAEEALERKQPIATQVLLDDKGKISEIRSAGRTPSPFSGTMGAHTTAWIVHLDRIRKELIRSSVDEAHGKMRDVLVPEAEARAKSLKEEFPEVVDGQADRLAELKKAKKYDTPLQGALILQQYINDLLTYINYSPGSTLAAADVGGKSEGMRRQVLVQHEDGNRQSKERLLWAIFGLIDVKAAPTDSRAKLLDEHLSLIEQTYPDSFKDSGADDEIDWEKDVSDTIRSRARTGKNRFEDDNEAPKAKKKARLDGTGSQTGKTDGASGKLPDPFGLFSEQRPSRPLVDDAGAILPEAQARFLSAYRKDVTESAAFLTEAEGHLVASRLGIQVRVYRGEAPKDFRKLDNPGGGHCLIHALVQIAKASGGHDPGSGAPPDQIAEMRSLMAARLSDEQILTLSAAAIHARMRGEDEPGLGPEMLSLLNDTSVLQASIKFWERKTTEAATTTSSDKDKEKGTGTPPGNSTDSTNSGGEAASPMQVETATPLVAMGAGRPVQERLALLHTGGAHYVMIVRD
;
A
#
# COMPACT_ATOMS: atom_id res chain seq x y z
N MET A 1 49.55 18.49 47.15
CA MET A 1 51.03 18.48 47.08
C MET A 1 51.47 19.10 45.75
N ARG A 2 52.27 20.19 45.80
CA ARG A 2 53.12 20.88 44.76
C ARG A 2 52.50 21.17 43.36
N ALA A 3 52.33 22.39 42.82
CA ALA A 3 53.02 23.70 42.77
C ALA A 3 54.19 23.84 41.75
N VAL A 4 54.27 25.02 41.08
CA VAL A 4 55.41 25.71 40.39
C VAL A 4 55.55 25.43 38.86
N SER A 5 55.75 26.36 37.89
CA SER A 5 55.88 27.84 37.81
C SER A 5 55.84 28.38 36.35
N ALA A 6 55.71 29.70 36.23
CA ALA A 6 55.64 30.56 35.04
C ALA A 6 56.99 30.88 34.33
N SER A 7 56.91 31.48 33.13
CA SER A 7 57.97 32.33 32.54
C SER A 7 57.40 33.32 31.49
N THR A 8 58.16 34.39 31.24
CA THR A 8 57.75 35.80 31.05
C THR A 8 57.96 36.39 29.65
N LYS A 9 57.17 37.45 29.38
CA LYS A 9 57.30 38.63 28.47
C LYS A 9 58.68 38.97 27.85
N SER A 10 58.65 39.48 26.60
CA SER A 10 59.28 40.76 26.20
C SER A 10 58.64 41.36 24.93
N THR A 11 58.40 42.68 24.96
CA THR A 11 58.10 43.62 23.85
C THR A 11 59.41 44.17 23.25
N PRO A 12 59.40 44.90 22.11
CA PRO A 12 59.27 46.38 22.20
C PRO A 12 58.56 47.09 21.01
N ASP A 13 57.92 48.23 21.33
CA ASP A 13 58.01 49.60 20.74
C ASP A 13 58.00 49.83 19.20
N SER A 14 57.51 50.93 18.61
CA SER A 14 56.72 52.11 19.01
C SER A 14 56.53 53.03 17.77
N ALA A 15 55.73 54.10 17.92
CA ALA A 15 55.61 55.33 17.10
C ALA A 15 54.71 55.27 15.84
N ALA A 16 53.51 55.88 15.80
CA ALA A 16 53.06 57.28 15.99
C ALA A 16 53.07 58.12 14.69
N GLY A 17 51.91 58.70 14.34
CA GLY A 17 51.77 59.70 13.29
C GLY A 17 50.31 60.08 12.98
N HIS A 18 49.81 61.15 13.61
CA HIS A 18 48.55 61.83 13.30
C HIS A 18 48.65 62.64 11.99
N SER A 19 47.53 62.81 11.27
CA SER A 19 47.00 64.16 10.97
C SER A 19 45.61 64.10 10.31
N ALA A 20 44.74 64.99 10.76
CA ALA A 20 43.47 65.34 10.13
C ALA A 20 43.68 66.55 9.21
N SER A 21 42.88 66.67 8.14
CA SER A 21 42.47 67.99 7.65
C SER A 21 41.19 67.94 6.82
N GLN A 22 40.47 69.05 6.87
CA GLN A 22 39.08 69.29 6.52
C GLN A 22 38.88 69.80 5.08
N ARG A 23 37.65 69.56 4.58
CA ARG A 23 36.77 70.42 3.73
C ARG A 23 37.28 70.95 2.39
N SER A 24 36.49 70.66 1.35
CA SER A 24 36.00 71.66 0.40
C SER A 24 34.80 71.10 -0.38
N ALA A 25 33.75 71.90 -0.50
CA ALA A 25 32.53 71.66 -1.27
C ALA A 25 32.43 72.73 -2.36
N ALA A 26 32.03 72.35 -3.59
CA ALA A 26 31.19 73.18 -4.48
C ALA A 26 30.83 72.49 -5.82
N ASN A 27 29.54 72.65 -6.18
CA ASN A 27 28.94 72.77 -7.53
C ASN A 27 28.65 71.56 -8.44
N ARG A 28 27.36 71.13 -8.41
CA ARG A 28 26.31 71.01 -9.48
C ARG A 28 26.70 70.59 -10.92
N PRO A 29 25.83 69.90 -11.71
CA PRO A 29 24.36 70.06 -11.69
C PRO A 29 23.51 68.77 -11.75
N ALA A 30 22.21 68.99 -11.52
CA ALA A 30 21.13 68.03 -11.63
C ALA A 30 20.91 67.57 -13.08
N ALA A 31 20.79 66.26 -13.27
CA ALA A 31 20.19 65.66 -14.46
C ALA A 31 19.03 64.75 -14.02
N SER A 32 17.88 65.00 -14.63
CA SER A 32 16.62 64.28 -14.51
C SER A 32 16.78 62.78 -14.69
N SER A 33 16.27 62.00 -13.73
CA SER A 33 16.04 60.56 -13.88
C SER A 33 14.95 60.31 -14.93
N PRO A 34 15.22 59.58 -16.03
CA PRO A 34 14.14 58.93 -16.76
C PRO A 34 13.70 57.73 -15.91
N ALA A 35 12.39 57.63 -15.66
CA ALA A 35 11.77 56.47 -15.04
C ALA A 35 12.21 55.21 -15.78
N SER A 36 13.05 54.41 -15.14
CA SER A 36 13.48 53.12 -15.68
C SER A 36 12.29 52.18 -15.56
N ALA A 37 11.70 51.80 -16.70
CA ALA A 37 10.75 50.70 -16.73
C ALA A 37 11.40 49.47 -16.08
N PRO A 38 10.66 48.68 -15.27
CA PRO A 38 11.22 47.50 -14.63
C PRO A 38 11.75 46.55 -15.71
N LEU A 39 13.02 46.16 -15.60
CA LEU A 39 13.63 45.12 -16.44
C LEU A 39 12.78 43.84 -16.32
N ASN A 40 12.09 43.47 -17.39
CA ASN A 40 11.31 42.25 -17.43
C ASN A 40 12.25 41.05 -17.67
N LEU A 41 12.67 40.40 -16.59
CA LEU A 41 13.52 39.21 -16.62
C LEU A 41 12.80 37.95 -17.16
N ALA A 42 11.51 38.03 -17.49
CA ALA A 42 10.82 36.97 -18.23
C ALA A 42 11.14 36.96 -19.74
N ASP A 43 11.80 38.02 -20.25
CA ASP A 43 12.30 38.07 -21.61
C ASP A 43 13.64 37.32 -21.72
N ALA A 44 13.63 36.20 -22.45
CA ALA A 44 14.78 35.35 -22.67
C ALA A 44 15.98 36.09 -23.29
N SER A 45 15.74 37.13 -24.09
CA SER A 45 16.80 37.94 -24.72
C SER A 45 17.53 38.84 -23.72
N VAL A 46 16.88 39.19 -22.61
CA VAL A 46 17.46 39.98 -21.52
C VAL A 46 18.32 39.08 -20.65
N LEU A 47 17.86 37.87 -20.33
CA LEU A 47 18.63 36.87 -19.60
C LEU A 47 19.87 36.43 -20.39
N GLN A 48 19.78 36.23 -21.70
CA GLN A 48 20.91 35.84 -22.53
C GLN A 48 21.98 36.95 -22.61
N ARG A 49 21.57 38.23 -22.69
CA ARG A 49 22.50 39.37 -22.65
C ARG A 49 23.12 39.58 -21.27
N LEU A 50 22.39 39.30 -20.19
CA LEU A 50 22.93 39.30 -18.82
C LEU A 50 23.95 38.16 -18.64
N GLN A 51 23.62 36.98 -19.15
CA GLN A 51 24.49 35.79 -19.08
C GLN A 51 25.79 35.98 -19.87
N GLN A 52 25.72 36.63 -21.03
CA GLN A 52 26.88 36.99 -21.84
C GLN A 52 27.76 38.07 -21.18
N SER A 53 27.20 38.97 -20.36
CA SER A 53 27.95 40.09 -19.79
C SER A 53 28.57 39.80 -18.43
N VAL A 54 27.91 39.01 -17.57
CA VAL A 54 28.39 38.74 -16.20
C VAL A 54 28.67 37.26 -15.90
N GLY A 55 28.48 36.38 -16.90
CA GLY A 55 28.64 34.93 -16.75
C GLY A 55 27.58 34.30 -15.84
N ASN A 56 27.47 32.97 -15.88
CA ASN A 56 26.44 32.23 -15.13
C ASN A 56 26.50 32.49 -13.61
N GLN A 57 27.70 32.69 -13.06
CA GLN A 57 27.90 33.02 -11.64
C GLN A 57 27.40 34.43 -11.29
N GLY A 58 27.62 35.43 -12.16
CA GLY A 58 27.14 36.79 -11.93
C GLY A 58 25.62 36.91 -11.99
N VAL A 59 24.96 36.18 -12.89
CA VAL A 59 23.49 36.12 -12.99
C VAL A 59 22.88 35.54 -11.71
N LEU A 60 23.47 34.46 -11.17
CA LEU A 60 23.01 33.82 -9.93
C LEU A 60 23.21 34.73 -8.70
N GLN A 61 24.29 35.52 -8.66
CA GLN A 61 24.55 36.44 -7.56
C GLN A 61 23.59 37.64 -7.58
N LEU A 62 23.23 38.14 -8.76
CA LEU A 62 22.21 39.19 -8.98
C LEU A 62 20.78 38.71 -8.63
N MET A 63 20.46 37.45 -8.87
CA MET A 63 19.19 36.85 -8.47
C MET A 63 19.09 36.65 -6.94
N ARG A 64 20.21 36.41 -6.25
CA ARG A 64 20.25 36.22 -4.79
C ARG A 64 20.15 37.53 -4.00
N SER A 65 20.63 38.66 -4.54
CA SER A 65 20.64 39.96 -3.84
C SER A 65 19.28 40.67 -3.77
N ARG A 66 18.18 40.03 -4.21
CA ARG A 66 16.83 40.63 -4.27
C ARG A 66 15.73 39.84 -3.55
N ALA A 67 16.09 38.97 -2.60
CA ALA A 67 15.10 38.44 -1.66
C ALA A 67 14.49 39.61 -0.84
N PRO A 68 13.16 39.75 -0.77
CA PRO A 68 12.54 40.86 -0.04
C PRO A 68 12.74 40.66 1.47
N LEU A 69 13.25 41.70 2.12
CA LEU A 69 13.18 41.86 3.57
C LEU A 69 11.70 41.83 3.98
N ALA A 70 11.34 40.89 4.86
CA ALA A 70 10.00 40.74 5.40
C ALA A 70 9.53 42.05 6.06
N ALA A 71 8.36 42.54 5.64
CA ALA A 71 7.69 43.66 6.28
C ALA A 71 7.16 43.23 7.67
N PRO A 72 7.35 44.03 8.73
CA PRO A 72 6.81 43.73 10.03
C PRO A 72 5.35 44.22 10.11
N GLY A 73 4.42 43.30 10.29
CA GLY A 73 3.08 43.61 10.81
C GLY A 73 1.92 43.10 9.98
N GLU A 74 1.68 41.79 10.02
CA GLU A 74 0.35 41.25 9.70
C GLU A 74 -0.08 40.34 10.86
N LYS A 75 -1.11 40.77 11.58
CA LYS A 75 -1.73 40.01 12.67
C LYS A 75 -2.50 38.86 12.05
N THR A 76 -1.92 37.67 12.04
CA THR A 76 -2.65 36.45 11.71
C THR A 76 -3.59 36.09 12.86
N ASP A 77 -4.85 35.85 12.50
CA ASP A 77 -5.90 35.39 13.40
C ASP A 77 -5.46 34.12 14.15
N ARG A 78 -5.46 34.21 15.49
CA ARG A 78 -5.28 33.07 16.40
C ARG A 78 -6.56 32.22 16.43
N GLY A 79 -6.84 31.52 15.33
CA GLY A 79 -7.72 30.36 15.35
C GLY A 79 -6.96 29.16 15.92
N SER A 80 -7.39 28.66 17.07
CA SER A 80 -6.88 27.44 17.71
C SER A 80 -7.04 26.23 16.77
N ALA A 81 -6.01 25.96 15.97
CA ALA A 81 -5.82 24.68 15.31
C ALA A 81 -4.96 23.84 16.25
N SER A 82 -5.57 22.84 16.89
CA SER A 82 -4.88 21.80 17.64
C SER A 82 -3.95 21.05 16.68
N GLY A 83 -2.71 21.51 16.58
CA GLY A 83 -1.69 20.98 15.66
C GLY A 83 -1.25 19.60 16.08
N ARG A 84 -1.99 18.56 15.66
CA ARG A 84 -1.44 17.21 15.63
C ARG A 84 -0.31 17.18 14.62
N ALA A 85 0.87 16.83 15.10
CA ALA A 85 2.04 16.70 14.28
C ALA A 85 1.79 15.61 13.20
N PRO A 86 2.16 15.86 11.93
CA PRO A 86 1.84 14.97 10.83
C PRO A 86 2.48 13.60 11.06
N VAL A 87 1.68 12.54 10.94
CA VAL A 87 2.20 11.16 10.89
C VAL A 87 3.13 11.10 9.69
N LEU A 88 4.43 10.93 9.93
CA LEU A 88 5.45 10.78 8.90
C LEU A 88 5.18 9.50 8.11
N GLN A 89 4.47 9.67 7.01
CA GLN A 89 4.24 8.62 6.04
C GLN A 89 5.52 8.36 5.26
N ARG A 90 5.75 7.10 4.90
CA ARG A 90 6.88 6.71 4.06
C ARG A 90 6.63 7.25 2.66
N GLN A 91 7.38 8.28 2.28
CA GLN A 91 7.42 8.77 0.90
C GLN A 91 7.75 7.62 -0.05
N VAL A 92 7.22 7.69 -1.28
CA VAL A 92 7.53 6.71 -2.32
C VAL A 92 9.04 6.65 -2.55
N ALA A 93 9.60 5.45 -2.46
CA ALA A 93 10.95 5.13 -2.90
C ALA A 93 10.84 4.19 -4.10
N ALA A 94 11.51 4.56 -5.20
CA ALA A 94 11.67 3.71 -6.36
C ALA A 94 13.12 3.25 -6.42
N GLN A 95 13.35 1.94 -6.45
CA GLN A 95 14.66 1.33 -6.56
C GLN A 95 14.67 0.35 -7.73
N ILE A 96 15.54 0.63 -8.69
CA ILE A 96 15.81 -0.24 -9.83
C ILE A 96 16.99 -1.12 -9.46
N LEU A 97 16.77 -2.44 -9.44
CA LEU A 97 17.82 -3.43 -9.19
C LEU A 97 18.55 -3.76 -10.49
N PRO A 98 19.85 -4.12 -10.43
CA PRO A 98 20.58 -4.60 -11.60
C PRO A 98 19.94 -5.88 -12.16
N ASN A 99 19.92 -6.01 -13.50
CA ASN A 99 19.54 -7.27 -14.14
C ASN A 99 20.76 -8.19 -14.22
N LYS A 100 20.70 -9.33 -13.52
CA LYS A 100 21.82 -10.29 -13.48
C LYS A 100 22.04 -11.01 -14.80
N ASN A 101 21.00 -11.17 -15.61
CA ASN A 101 21.03 -11.96 -16.85
C ASN A 101 21.30 -11.10 -18.09
N ALA A 102 21.08 -9.79 -17.99
CA ALA A 102 21.26 -8.82 -19.07
C ALA A 102 21.70 -7.47 -18.46
N PRO A 103 22.98 -7.29 -18.10
CA PRO A 103 23.47 -6.12 -17.34
C PRO A 103 23.20 -4.77 -18.00
N GLU A 104 23.02 -4.73 -19.32
CA GLU A 104 22.65 -3.55 -20.10
C GLU A 104 21.17 -3.16 -19.96
N LYS A 105 20.35 -4.07 -19.42
CA LYS A 105 18.93 -3.89 -19.14
C LYS A 105 18.68 -3.64 -17.66
N LEU A 106 17.65 -2.86 -17.37
CA LEU A 106 17.17 -2.64 -16.04
C LEU A 106 16.52 -3.93 -15.51
N GLY A 107 16.83 -4.28 -14.27
CA GLY A 107 16.26 -5.44 -13.59
C GLY A 107 14.90 -5.11 -12.99
N ARG A 108 14.62 -5.71 -11.84
CA ARG A 108 13.37 -5.52 -11.11
C ARG A 108 13.27 -4.09 -10.56
N LEU A 109 12.13 -3.45 -10.75
CA LEU A 109 11.79 -2.17 -10.15
C LEU A 109 10.95 -2.40 -8.88
N VAL A 110 11.52 -2.02 -7.74
CA VAL A 110 10.82 -1.96 -6.46
C VAL A 110 10.27 -0.56 -6.27
N ILE A 111 8.95 -0.44 -6.18
CA ILE A 111 8.28 0.78 -5.71
C ILE A 111 7.74 0.44 -4.34
N ALA A 112 8.08 1.23 -3.34
CA ALA A 112 7.61 1.02 -1.98
C ALA A 112 7.20 2.35 -1.35
N GLY A 113 6.23 2.29 -0.43
CA GLY A 113 5.65 3.47 0.21
C GLY A 113 4.55 4.12 -0.62
N ARG A 114 4.05 5.27 -0.17
CA ARG A 114 2.95 5.99 -0.81
C ARG A 114 3.27 7.47 -0.94
N PRO A 115 2.69 8.18 -1.94
CA PRO A 115 2.80 9.63 -2.03
C PRO A 115 2.33 10.33 -0.76
N ASP A 116 2.74 11.59 -0.54
CA ASP A 116 2.22 12.35 0.59
C ASP A 116 0.69 12.50 0.52
N ARG A 117 0.04 12.43 1.68
CA ARG A 117 -1.42 12.55 1.80
C ARG A 117 -1.90 13.86 1.21
N VAL A 118 -2.80 13.75 0.23
CA VAL A 118 -3.55 14.91 -0.28
C VAL A 118 -4.36 15.53 0.86
N PHE A 119 -5.03 14.68 1.65
CA PHE A 119 -6.06 15.07 2.63
C PHE A 119 -5.61 15.08 4.10
N GLY A 120 -4.32 15.22 4.38
CA GLY A 120 -3.78 15.36 5.75
C GLY A 120 -3.92 14.10 6.62
N LYS A 121 -5.15 13.71 7.00
CA LYS A 121 -5.44 12.53 7.82
C LYS A 121 -5.77 11.28 7.02
N SER A 122 -6.19 11.41 5.76
CA SER A 122 -6.50 10.28 4.88
C SER A 122 -5.58 10.28 3.65
N MET A 123 -5.32 9.10 3.10
CA MET A 123 -4.80 8.97 1.73
C MET A 123 -5.85 9.42 0.71
N GLY A 124 -7.13 9.32 1.07
CA GLY A 124 -8.21 9.27 0.11
C GLY A 124 -8.31 7.88 -0.51
N ASP A 125 -9.43 7.65 -1.16
CA ASP A 125 -9.71 6.47 -1.94
C ASP A 125 -9.39 6.77 -3.39
N HIS A 126 -8.51 5.97 -3.99
CA HIS A 126 -8.08 6.18 -5.37
C HIS A 126 -9.23 5.87 -6.32
N THR A 127 -9.57 6.81 -7.23
CA THR A 127 -10.57 6.51 -8.26
C THR A 127 -10.09 5.41 -9.20
N THR A 128 -8.78 5.37 -9.45
CA THR A 128 -8.10 4.26 -10.09
C THR A 128 -7.06 3.72 -9.13
N ALA A 129 -7.21 2.45 -8.80
CA ALA A 129 -6.27 1.68 -7.99
C ALA A 129 -4.79 2.10 -8.17
N PHE A 130 -4.09 2.41 -7.08
CA PHE A 130 -2.67 2.80 -7.13
C PHE A 130 -1.78 1.75 -7.81
N SER A 131 -2.15 0.47 -7.67
CA SER A 131 -1.46 -0.67 -8.29
C SER A 131 -1.43 -0.62 -9.83
N VAL A 132 -2.38 0.08 -10.48
CA VAL A 132 -2.36 0.35 -11.92
C VAL A 132 -1.13 1.15 -12.30
N HIS A 133 -0.83 2.21 -11.53
CA HIS A 133 0.33 3.06 -11.78
C HIS A 133 1.63 2.28 -11.55
N GLU A 134 1.73 1.51 -10.48
CA GLU A 134 2.91 0.68 -10.23
C GLU A 134 3.16 -0.31 -11.37
N ALA A 135 2.14 -1.03 -11.81
CA ALA A 135 2.25 -2.01 -12.89
C ALA A 135 2.63 -1.35 -14.22
N ALA A 136 2.02 -0.21 -14.55
CA ALA A 136 2.32 0.56 -15.76
C ALA A 136 3.77 1.05 -15.82
N ILE A 137 4.33 1.45 -14.67
CA ILE A 137 5.72 1.89 -14.53
C ILE A 137 6.66 0.69 -14.63
N ARG A 138 6.39 -0.41 -13.91
CA ARG A 138 7.24 -1.63 -13.98
C ARG A 138 7.37 -2.12 -15.43
N MET A 139 6.26 -2.23 -16.15
CA MET A 139 6.27 -2.64 -17.57
C MET A 139 7.12 -1.72 -18.48
N ARG A 140 7.21 -0.43 -18.16
CA ARG A 140 7.99 0.55 -18.92
C ARG A 140 9.45 0.62 -18.52
N VAL A 141 9.84 0.02 -17.40
CA VAL A 141 11.19 0.10 -16.85
C VAL A 141 11.89 -1.26 -16.90
N GLU A 142 11.26 -2.31 -16.40
CA GLU A 142 11.86 -3.63 -16.27
C GLU A 142 12.17 -4.24 -17.65
N GLY A 143 13.37 -4.80 -17.79
CA GLY A 143 13.82 -5.45 -19.02
C GLY A 143 14.18 -4.50 -20.17
N ARG A 144 14.13 -3.18 -19.97
CA ARG A 144 14.56 -2.17 -20.95
C ARG A 144 15.93 -1.62 -20.66
N THR A 145 16.61 -1.06 -21.65
CA THR A 145 17.82 -0.26 -21.39
C THR A 145 17.46 1.02 -20.61
N PRO A 146 18.41 1.67 -19.91
CA PRO A 146 18.15 2.95 -19.25
C PRO A 146 17.52 4.01 -20.18
N ALA A 147 18.01 4.15 -21.40
CA ALA A 147 17.51 5.14 -22.36
C ALA A 147 16.05 4.85 -22.79
N GLU A 148 15.73 3.59 -23.10
CA GLU A 148 14.37 3.17 -23.46
C GLU A 148 13.39 3.34 -22.30
N ALA A 149 13.82 3.01 -21.07
CA ALA A 149 13.00 3.17 -19.88
C ALA A 149 12.71 4.65 -19.57
N ILE A 150 13.72 5.51 -19.69
CA ILE A 150 13.55 6.96 -19.54
C ILE A 150 12.58 7.50 -20.59
N GLN A 151 12.76 7.14 -21.85
CA GLN A 151 11.87 7.59 -22.92
C GLN A 151 10.42 7.14 -22.65
N ALA A 152 10.20 5.88 -22.29
CA ALA A 152 8.88 5.35 -21.99
C ALA A 152 8.23 6.02 -20.77
N MET A 153 9.02 6.36 -19.74
CA MET A 153 8.53 7.09 -18.57
C MET A 153 8.22 8.56 -18.87
N LEU A 154 8.99 9.23 -19.73
CA LEU A 154 8.69 10.58 -20.20
C LEU A 154 7.37 10.60 -21.00
N GLU A 155 7.16 9.62 -21.88
CA GLU A 155 5.91 9.47 -22.63
C GLU A 155 4.71 9.18 -21.72
N LEU A 156 4.89 8.32 -20.70
CA LEU A 156 3.86 8.08 -19.69
C LEU A 156 3.49 9.37 -18.96
N ALA A 157 4.48 10.14 -18.51
CA ALA A 157 4.25 11.42 -17.83
C ALA A 157 3.57 12.44 -18.75
N GLU A 158 4.01 12.57 -19.99
CA GLU A 158 3.42 13.48 -20.98
C GLU A 158 1.95 13.13 -21.26
N SER A 159 1.65 11.83 -21.38
CA SER A 159 0.28 11.35 -21.60
C SER A 159 -0.67 11.71 -20.44
N THR A 160 -0.17 11.81 -19.20
CA THR A 160 -1.04 12.15 -18.05
C THR A 160 -1.60 13.56 -18.09
N PHE A 161 -0.99 14.48 -18.84
CA PHE A 161 -1.54 15.82 -19.03
C PHE A 161 -2.81 15.85 -19.90
N SER A 162 -3.16 14.72 -20.55
CA SER A 162 -4.41 14.59 -21.31
C SER A 162 -5.61 14.14 -20.47
N LEU A 163 -5.38 13.81 -19.19
CA LEU A 163 -6.42 13.26 -18.32
C LEU A 163 -7.48 14.30 -17.92
N PRO A 164 -8.78 13.95 -17.79
CA PRO A 164 -9.86 14.88 -17.49
C PRO A 164 -9.64 15.73 -16.24
N GLY A 165 -9.00 15.17 -15.21
CA GLY A 165 -8.65 15.88 -13.97
C GLY A 165 -7.78 17.12 -14.20
N MET A 166 -7.01 17.17 -15.28
CA MET A 166 -6.20 18.34 -15.64
C MET A 166 -7.05 19.57 -15.94
N ASN A 167 -8.27 19.39 -16.45
CA ASN A 167 -9.21 20.48 -16.70
C ASN A 167 -9.76 21.13 -15.41
N LEU A 168 -9.51 20.50 -14.25
CA LEU A 168 -10.03 20.92 -12.96
C LEU A 168 -8.95 21.55 -12.05
N VAL A 169 -7.70 21.61 -12.50
CA VAL A 169 -6.57 22.13 -11.69
C VAL A 169 -6.80 23.58 -11.26
N SER A 170 -7.33 24.43 -12.15
CA SER A 170 -7.65 25.83 -11.84
C SER A 170 -8.76 26.00 -10.80
N GLN A 171 -9.48 24.92 -10.48
CA GLN A 171 -10.59 24.90 -9.52
C GLN A 171 -10.16 24.30 -8.17
N LEU A 172 -8.90 23.90 -8.01
CA LEU A 172 -8.37 23.40 -6.74
C LEU A 172 -8.41 24.49 -5.66
N PRO A 173 -8.69 24.14 -4.39
CA PRO A 173 -8.48 25.05 -3.28
C PRO A 173 -7.02 25.50 -3.21
N GLU A 174 -6.76 26.73 -2.79
CA GLU A 174 -5.40 27.34 -2.78
C GLU A 174 -4.33 26.42 -2.19
N GLY A 175 -4.58 25.81 -1.02
CA GLY A 175 -3.63 24.89 -0.40
C GLY A 175 -3.37 23.59 -1.18
N HIS A 176 -4.35 23.10 -1.94
CA HIS A 176 -4.16 21.94 -2.82
C HIS A 176 -3.46 22.35 -4.12
N LEU A 177 -3.81 23.52 -4.67
CA LEU A 177 -3.17 24.08 -5.86
C LEU A 177 -1.67 24.31 -5.63
N ALA A 178 -1.29 24.82 -4.45
CA ALA A 178 0.11 25.00 -4.06
C ALA A 178 0.87 23.66 -4.07
N LYS A 179 0.33 22.63 -3.39
CA LYS A 179 0.92 21.28 -3.38
C LYS A 179 1.05 20.70 -4.79
N TYR A 180 0.00 20.82 -5.60
CA TYR A 180 -0.02 20.36 -6.99
C TYR A 180 1.08 21.06 -7.81
N ASN A 181 1.19 22.39 -7.72
CA ASN A 181 2.20 23.16 -8.45
C ASN A 181 3.63 22.81 -8.01
N ASP A 182 3.86 22.59 -6.72
CA ASP A 182 5.15 22.14 -6.20
C ASP A 182 5.52 20.75 -6.74
N ALA A 183 4.57 19.81 -6.73
CA ALA A 183 4.77 18.47 -7.29
C ALA A 183 5.02 18.51 -8.80
N LEU A 184 4.27 19.33 -9.55
CA LEU A 184 4.46 19.51 -10.99
C LEU A 184 5.83 20.14 -11.29
N LYS A 185 6.23 21.18 -10.56
CA LYS A 185 7.55 21.80 -10.70
C LYS A 185 8.66 20.79 -10.43
N HIS A 186 8.50 19.96 -9.41
CA HIS A 186 9.45 18.90 -9.07
C HIS A 186 9.51 17.82 -10.17
N LEU A 187 8.38 17.39 -10.73
CA LEU A 187 8.34 16.46 -11.86
C LEU A 187 9.07 17.03 -13.10
N LEU A 188 8.79 18.30 -13.44
CA LEU A 188 9.33 18.95 -14.62
C LEU A 188 10.84 19.25 -14.51
N SER A 189 11.40 19.38 -13.31
CA SER A 189 12.84 19.64 -13.13
C SER A 189 13.71 18.50 -13.65
N PHE A 190 13.18 17.27 -13.70
CA PHE A 190 13.87 16.10 -14.25
C PHE A 190 13.79 15.98 -15.78
N ARG A 191 12.84 16.65 -16.45
CA ARG A 191 12.60 16.47 -17.90
C ARG A 191 13.83 16.81 -18.74
N GLY A 192 14.50 17.91 -18.42
CA GLY A 192 15.73 18.34 -19.11
C GLY A 192 16.87 17.33 -18.94
N PRO A 193 17.29 17.03 -17.70
CA PRO A 193 18.32 16.04 -17.41
C PRO A 193 18.06 14.66 -18.03
N LEU A 194 16.82 14.17 -17.99
CA LEU A 194 16.45 12.89 -18.58
C LEU A 194 16.54 12.88 -20.11
N LYS A 195 16.09 13.95 -20.78
CA LYS A 195 16.24 14.07 -22.24
C LYS A 195 17.72 14.11 -22.65
N ALA A 196 18.56 14.79 -21.88
CA ALA A 196 20.00 14.80 -22.11
C ALA A 196 20.60 13.39 -21.97
N ALA A 197 20.20 12.64 -20.93
CA ALA A 197 20.66 11.26 -20.73
C ALA A 197 20.27 10.31 -21.89
N VAL A 198 19.04 10.46 -22.43
CA VAL A 198 18.61 9.70 -23.62
C VAL A 198 19.41 10.08 -24.86
N ALA A 199 19.68 11.37 -25.08
CA ALA A 199 20.46 11.84 -26.22
C ALA A 199 21.90 11.30 -26.18
N SER A 200 22.58 11.41 -25.03
CA SER A 200 23.95 10.90 -24.85
C SER A 200 24.05 9.38 -25.06
N SER A 201 22.99 8.63 -24.73
CA SER A 201 22.94 7.18 -24.96
C SER A 201 22.76 6.81 -26.45
N ARG A 202 22.20 7.71 -27.28
CA ARG A 202 22.06 7.48 -28.72
C ARG A 202 23.35 7.78 -29.48
N ASP A 203 24.01 8.88 -29.13
CA ASP A 203 25.25 9.31 -29.80
C ASP A 203 26.35 8.23 -29.66
N SER A 204 26.47 7.65 -28.47
CA SER A 204 27.40 6.54 -28.20
C SER A 204 27.11 5.26 -28.99
N ALA A 205 25.82 4.94 -29.22
CA ALA A 205 25.43 3.79 -30.03
C ALA A 205 25.70 4.00 -31.53
N THR A 206 25.59 5.24 -32.03
CA THR A 206 25.88 5.56 -33.44
C THR A 206 27.38 5.59 -33.75
N GLU A 207 28.23 6.04 -32.82
CA GLU A 207 29.69 6.00 -32.98
C GLU A 207 30.19 4.55 -33.03
N THR A 208 29.73 3.69 -32.13
CA THR A 208 30.11 2.26 -32.15
C THR A 208 29.65 1.54 -33.41
N ALA A 209 28.45 1.84 -33.92
CA ALA A 209 28.00 1.28 -35.20
C ALA A 209 28.86 1.76 -36.40
N SER A 210 29.33 3.00 -36.37
CA SER A 210 30.15 3.58 -37.44
C SER A 210 31.59 3.03 -37.42
N ASP A 211 32.19 2.84 -36.25
CA ASP A 211 33.53 2.26 -36.11
C ASP A 211 33.57 0.77 -36.47
N VAL A 212 32.51 0.02 -36.16
CA VAL A 212 32.35 -1.38 -36.62
C VAL A 212 32.18 -1.43 -38.14
N ALA A 213 31.44 -0.49 -38.73
CA ALA A 213 31.28 -0.41 -40.18
C ALA A 213 32.58 0.00 -40.91
N MET A 214 33.43 0.83 -40.31
CA MET A 214 34.70 1.25 -40.92
C MET A 214 35.84 0.22 -40.78
N ASN A 215 35.79 -0.67 -39.79
CA ASN A 215 36.79 -1.73 -39.61
C ASN A 215 36.41 -3.08 -40.26
N ALA A 216 35.20 -3.23 -40.78
CA ALA A 216 34.81 -4.40 -41.56
C ALA A 216 35.35 -4.30 -43.00
N THR A 217 36.60 -4.72 -43.23
CA THR A 217 37.13 -4.92 -44.58
C THR A 217 36.39 -6.09 -45.25
N PRO A 218 35.77 -5.92 -46.43
CA PRO A 218 35.06 -7.01 -47.08
C PRO A 218 36.07 -8.03 -47.65
N SER A 219 36.25 -9.16 -46.97
CA SER A 219 36.90 -10.32 -47.57
C SER A 219 35.88 -11.03 -48.47
N ALA A 220 36.05 -10.87 -49.78
CA ALA A 220 35.23 -11.50 -50.80
C ALA A 220 35.42 -13.04 -50.79
N PRO A 221 34.34 -13.84 -50.85
CA PRO A 221 34.44 -15.26 -51.17
C PRO A 221 34.59 -15.46 -52.70
N PRO A 222 35.26 -16.52 -53.16
CA PRO A 222 35.43 -16.77 -54.58
C PRO A 222 34.13 -17.28 -55.21
N VAL A 223 33.73 -16.62 -56.28
CA VAL A 223 32.61 -17.02 -57.16
C VAL A 223 33.05 -18.21 -58.00
N THR A 224 32.25 -19.28 -58.01
CA THR A 224 32.21 -20.27 -59.09
C THR A 224 30.83 -20.21 -59.75
N ALA A 225 30.85 -20.11 -61.08
CA ALA A 225 29.68 -20.01 -61.94
C ALA A 225 29.06 -21.37 -62.24
N ASN A 226 27.72 -21.44 -62.38
CA ASN A 226 27.08 -21.97 -63.60
C ASN A 226 25.55 -21.79 -63.61
N ASP A 227 25.11 -21.05 -64.63
CA ASP A 227 23.92 -21.15 -65.49
C ASP A 227 22.84 -22.22 -65.19
N ASN A 228 21.55 -21.83 -65.10
CA ASN A 228 20.65 -21.81 -66.28
C ASN A 228 19.17 -21.47 -65.96
N ALA A 229 18.64 -20.57 -66.80
CA ALA A 229 17.34 -20.59 -67.48
C ALA A 229 15.99 -20.22 -66.78
N SER A 230 15.36 -19.22 -67.44
CA SER A 230 13.91 -19.01 -67.72
C SER A 230 12.97 -18.59 -66.57
N GLY A 231 12.15 -17.53 -66.67
CA GLY A 231 11.84 -16.56 -67.72
C GLY A 231 10.52 -15.82 -67.40
N VAL A 232 10.32 -14.62 -67.99
CA VAL A 232 9.03 -13.96 -68.34
C VAL A 232 8.17 -13.41 -67.18
N SER A 233 7.46 -12.27 -67.19
CA SER A 233 7.42 -11.00 -67.92
C SER A 233 6.33 -10.13 -67.25
N ALA A 234 6.56 -8.82 -67.13
CA ALA A 234 5.62 -7.70 -67.41
C ALA A 234 5.71 -6.54 -66.39
N GLY A 235 6.18 -5.38 -66.86
CA GLY A 235 5.79 -4.05 -66.35
C GLY A 235 4.78 -3.39 -67.32
N PRO A 236 4.73 -2.05 -67.49
CA PRO A 236 4.89 -0.92 -66.54
C PRO A 236 3.70 0.10 -66.78
N PRO A 237 3.72 1.48 -66.65
CA PRO A 237 4.78 2.45 -66.96
C PRO A 237 5.00 3.69 -66.03
N THR A 238 6.10 4.35 -66.40
CA THR A 238 6.90 5.54 -66.02
C THR A 238 6.25 6.94 -66.19
N VAL A 239 6.80 7.97 -65.50
CA VAL A 239 7.01 9.36 -66.01
C VAL A 239 8.30 9.97 -65.40
N ALA A 240 9.01 10.82 -66.15
CA ALA A 240 10.38 11.35 -65.98
C ALA A 240 10.45 12.90 -65.84
N MET A 241 11.63 13.47 -65.49
CA MET A 241 12.28 14.72 -66.04
C MET A 241 13.46 15.20 -65.15
N THR A 242 14.74 15.18 -65.57
CA THR A 242 15.62 16.14 -66.35
C THR A 242 16.42 17.20 -65.54
N ASP A 243 17.75 16.95 -65.42
CA ASP A 243 18.97 17.71 -65.82
C ASP A 243 19.19 19.24 -65.57
N THR A 244 20.39 19.63 -65.08
CA THR A 244 21.43 20.49 -65.74
C THR A 244 22.40 21.28 -64.81
N ASN A 245 23.72 21.04 -65.00
CA ASN A 245 24.92 21.91 -65.10
C ASN A 245 25.35 23.01 -64.08
N GLY A 246 26.66 22.99 -63.74
CA GLY A 246 27.44 24.18 -63.32
C GLY A 246 28.90 23.91 -62.88
N VAL A 247 29.87 24.22 -63.76
CA VAL A 247 31.36 24.05 -63.64
C VAL A 247 31.99 25.32 -63.01
N THR A 248 33.07 25.32 -62.21
CA THR A 248 34.47 25.68 -62.60
C THR A 248 35.41 25.88 -61.38
N GLY A 249 36.67 25.41 -61.48
CA GLY A 249 37.87 26.13 -60.97
C GLY A 249 38.67 25.56 -59.77
N GLY A 250 39.77 24.85 -60.02
CA GLY A 250 40.98 24.82 -59.13
C GLY A 250 42.04 25.81 -59.65
N PRO A 251 43.36 25.79 -59.26
CA PRO A 251 44.11 25.13 -58.16
C PRO A 251 45.01 26.22 -57.42
N PRO A 252 46.15 26.00 -56.69
CA PRO A 252 47.01 24.82 -56.58
C PRO A 252 47.52 24.38 -55.18
N THR A 253 48.05 23.17 -55.23
CA THR A 253 48.85 22.42 -54.28
C THR A 253 50.10 23.16 -53.78
N VAL A 254 50.35 23.14 -52.47
CA VAL A 254 51.69 23.23 -51.87
C VAL A 254 51.80 22.14 -50.81
N ALA A 255 52.77 21.24 -51.02
CA ALA A 255 53.20 20.27 -50.04
C ALA A 255 54.18 20.94 -49.06
N MET A 256 53.99 20.73 -47.77
CA MET A 256 55.09 20.77 -46.79
C MET A 256 54.87 19.67 -45.75
N THR A 257 55.81 18.74 -45.75
CA THR A 257 56.08 17.79 -44.69
C THR A 257 56.59 18.53 -43.46
N ASP A 258 55.99 18.29 -42.30
CA ASP A 258 56.75 18.33 -41.06
C ASP A 258 56.30 17.19 -40.13
N THR A 259 57.22 16.25 -39.97
CA THR A 259 57.19 15.17 -38.99
C THR A 259 57.63 15.75 -37.65
N ASN A 260 56.72 15.81 -36.68
CA ASN A 260 56.94 15.70 -35.22
C ASN A 260 55.76 16.33 -34.46
N GLY A 261 54.61 15.65 -34.49
CA GLY A 261 53.47 15.96 -33.63
C GLY A 261 53.24 14.82 -32.67
N VAL A 262 53.52 15.05 -31.38
CA VAL A 262 53.15 14.17 -30.27
C VAL A 262 51.71 13.71 -30.47
N SER A 263 51.52 12.40 -30.65
CA SER A 263 50.20 11.77 -30.68
C SER A 263 49.54 12.00 -29.33
N ALA A 264 48.80 13.10 -29.20
CA ALA A 264 47.87 13.29 -28.10
C ALA A 264 46.91 12.11 -28.17
N ALA A 265 46.98 11.23 -27.17
CA ALA A 265 46.06 10.12 -27.04
C ALA A 265 44.65 10.69 -27.18
N VAL A 266 43.93 10.25 -28.22
CA VAL A 266 42.50 10.52 -28.36
C VAL A 266 41.89 10.06 -27.03
N PRO A 267 41.26 10.96 -26.25
CA PRO A 267 40.65 10.55 -25.00
C PRO A 267 39.64 9.46 -25.33
N SER A 268 39.89 8.26 -24.81
CA SER A 268 38.96 7.13 -24.88
C SER A 268 37.56 7.67 -24.57
N ALA A 269 36.64 7.56 -25.53
CA ALA A 269 35.24 7.95 -25.32
C ALA A 269 34.77 7.25 -24.04
N SER A 270 34.55 8.02 -22.98
CA SER A 270 34.09 7.48 -21.71
C SER A 270 32.71 6.87 -21.93
N GLU A 271 32.52 5.61 -21.55
CA GLU A 271 31.22 4.95 -21.67
C GLU A 271 30.12 5.83 -21.08
N PRO A 272 28.95 5.91 -21.73
CA PRO A 272 27.83 6.70 -21.24
C PRO A 272 27.49 6.30 -19.80
N ASP A 273 27.42 7.29 -18.90
CA ASP A 273 27.17 7.06 -17.47
C ASP A 273 25.72 6.59 -17.24
N HIS A 274 25.52 5.28 -17.35
CA HIS A 274 24.24 4.63 -17.12
C HIS A 274 23.77 4.75 -15.66
N SER A 275 24.70 4.87 -14.70
CA SER A 275 24.34 4.94 -13.28
C SER A 275 23.64 6.26 -12.95
N GLY A 276 24.12 7.37 -13.52
CA GLY A 276 23.44 8.67 -13.42
C GLY A 276 22.03 8.65 -13.98
N ALA A 277 21.87 8.05 -15.16
CA ALA A 277 20.56 7.90 -15.81
C ALA A 277 19.57 7.09 -14.94
N ILE A 278 20.04 6.01 -14.30
CA ILE A 278 19.20 5.17 -13.41
C ILE A 278 18.76 5.95 -12.16
N LEU A 279 19.67 6.69 -11.51
CA LEU A 279 19.30 7.48 -10.32
C LEU A 279 18.30 8.59 -10.66
N LEU A 280 18.48 9.26 -11.80
CA LEU A 280 17.53 10.25 -12.30
C LEU A 280 16.17 9.62 -12.59
N LEU A 281 16.14 8.42 -13.19
CA LEU A 281 14.91 7.68 -13.46
C LEU A 281 14.18 7.28 -12.17
N GLN A 282 14.89 6.78 -11.16
CA GLN A 282 14.32 6.47 -9.84
C GLN A 282 13.68 7.71 -9.19
N ALA A 283 14.37 8.85 -9.20
CA ALA A 283 13.85 10.11 -8.65
C ALA A 283 12.61 10.60 -9.43
N PHE A 284 12.66 10.48 -10.76
CA PHE A 284 11.54 10.83 -11.63
C PHE A 284 10.31 9.97 -11.38
N ILE A 285 10.45 8.66 -11.18
CA ILE A 285 9.34 7.76 -10.85
C ILE A 285 8.64 8.21 -9.56
N GLY A 286 9.41 8.54 -8.52
CA GLY A 286 8.87 9.06 -7.26
C GLY A 286 8.13 10.39 -7.45
N ALA A 287 8.72 11.32 -8.20
CA ALA A 287 8.08 12.61 -8.53
C ALA A 287 6.80 12.44 -9.36
N TYR A 288 6.79 11.50 -10.30
CA TYR A 288 5.61 11.18 -11.13
C TYR A 288 4.46 10.65 -10.29
N LEU A 289 4.72 9.67 -9.41
CA LEU A 289 3.68 9.12 -8.53
C LEU A 289 3.14 10.17 -7.56
N HIS A 290 4.00 11.06 -7.04
CA HIS A 290 3.56 12.16 -6.18
C HIS A 290 2.69 13.18 -6.93
N PHE A 291 3.08 13.55 -8.15
CA PHE A 291 2.27 14.39 -9.02
C PHE A 291 0.90 13.75 -9.34
N ARG A 292 0.88 12.45 -9.64
CA ARG A 292 -0.36 11.72 -9.96
C ARG A 292 -1.35 11.70 -8.81
N GLU A 293 -0.87 11.55 -7.58
CA GLU A 293 -1.72 11.58 -6.39
C GLU A 293 -2.46 12.93 -6.24
N LEU A 294 -1.78 14.04 -6.53
CA LEU A 294 -2.31 15.39 -6.34
C LEU A 294 -3.19 15.89 -7.48
N MET A 295 -3.27 15.17 -8.60
CA MET A 295 -4.12 15.55 -9.72
C MET A 295 -5.61 15.37 -9.35
N PRO A 296 -6.49 16.34 -9.69
CA PRO A 296 -7.92 16.24 -9.41
C PRO A 296 -8.51 14.91 -9.89
N LEU A 297 -9.47 14.39 -9.12
CA LEU A 297 -10.13 13.10 -9.36
C LEU A 297 -9.22 11.87 -9.29
N SER A 298 -7.94 11.97 -8.92
CA SER A 298 -7.11 10.76 -8.71
C SER A 298 -7.41 10.11 -7.36
N VAL A 299 -7.76 10.92 -6.36
CA VAL A 299 -8.17 10.49 -5.02
C VAL A 299 -9.43 11.21 -4.55
N ILE A 300 -10.26 10.52 -3.77
CA ILE A 300 -11.49 11.04 -3.17
C ILE A 300 -11.40 10.90 -1.64
N ASN A 301 -11.62 11.98 -0.91
CA ASN A 301 -11.62 12.00 0.54
C ASN A 301 -12.97 11.55 1.13
N VAL A 302 -13.28 10.25 1.03
CA VAL A 302 -14.51 9.69 1.61
C VAL A 302 -14.59 9.93 3.11
N MET A 303 -13.45 10.04 3.80
CA MET A 303 -13.38 10.28 5.24
C MET A 303 -14.12 11.53 5.70
N GLU A 304 -14.27 12.56 4.85
CA GLU A 304 -15.03 13.78 5.19
C GLU A 304 -16.52 13.51 5.41
N LYS A 305 -17.08 12.51 4.74
CA LYS A 305 -18.49 12.17 4.79
C LYS A 305 -18.75 10.86 5.53
N SER A 306 -17.90 9.86 5.32
CA SER A 306 -18.03 8.52 5.89
C SER A 306 -16.66 7.95 6.29
N PRO A 307 -16.14 8.29 7.49
CA PRO A 307 -14.87 7.77 7.98
C PRO A 307 -14.74 6.25 7.98
N SER A 308 -15.85 5.52 8.15
CA SER A 308 -15.89 4.05 8.18
C SER A 308 -15.72 3.38 6.82
N LEU A 309 -15.78 4.15 5.73
CA LEU A 309 -15.63 3.64 4.37
C LEU A 309 -14.26 3.95 3.76
N ALA A 310 -13.54 4.93 4.32
CA ALA A 310 -12.25 5.36 3.77
C ALA A 310 -11.16 4.29 3.94
N GLY A 311 -10.34 4.12 2.90
CA GLY A 311 -9.08 3.38 2.93
C GLY A 311 -9.23 1.86 2.84
N LYS A 312 -10.23 1.34 2.12
CA LYS A 312 -10.43 -0.11 1.95
C LYS A 312 -9.89 -0.57 0.59
N GLY A 313 -8.68 -1.15 0.55
CA GLY A 313 -8.19 -1.79 -0.67
C GLY A 313 -9.00 -3.02 -1.04
N LYS A 314 -9.32 -3.19 -2.34
CA LYS A 314 -10.18 -4.25 -2.86
C LYS A 314 -9.42 -5.41 -3.55
N GLY A 315 -8.17 -5.67 -3.16
CA GLY A 315 -7.34 -6.70 -3.80
C GLY A 315 -6.87 -6.33 -5.22
N GLU A 316 -6.73 -5.03 -5.47
CA GLU A 316 -6.52 -4.43 -6.80
C GLU A 316 -5.28 -4.94 -7.54
N SER A 317 -4.21 -5.31 -6.82
CA SER A 317 -2.94 -5.71 -7.43
C SER A 317 -3.07 -6.91 -8.37
N GLY A 318 -3.97 -7.85 -8.07
CA GLY A 318 -4.23 -9.01 -8.93
C GLY A 318 -4.85 -8.61 -10.27
N LYS A 319 -5.82 -7.68 -10.23
CA LYS A 319 -6.50 -7.14 -11.42
C LYS A 319 -5.55 -6.27 -12.24
N ALA A 320 -4.73 -5.44 -11.60
CA ALA A 320 -3.71 -4.65 -12.29
C ALA A 320 -2.65 -5.54 -12.97
N LYS A 321 -2.25 -6.64 -12.31
CA LYS A 321 -1.34 -7.62 -12.92
C LYS A 321 -1.96 -8.27 -14.16
N LEU A 322 -3.24 -8.63 -14.13
CA LEU A 322 -3.95 -9.19 -15.28
C LEU A 322 -3.88 -8.25 -16.50
N LEU A 323 -4.11 -6.94 -16.30
CA LEU A 323 -3.97 -5.94 -17.36
C LEU A 323 -2.52 -5.78 -17.85
N ALA A 324 -1.54 -5.88 -16.95
CA ALA A 324 -0.13 -5.79 -17.29
C ALA A 324 0.37 -7.02 -18.07
N ASP A 325 -0.08 -8.22 -17.71
CA ASP A 325 0.26 -9.48 -18.39
C ASP A 325 -0.28 -9.50 -19.83
N HIS A 326 -1.40 -8.81 -20.10
CA HIS A 326 -1.97 -8.66 -21.43
C HIS A 326 -1.05 -7.87 -22.40
N GLN A 327 -0.28 -6.90 -21.90
CA GLN A 327 0.54 -6.00 -22.72
C GLN A 327 1.68 -6.66 -23.52
N PRO A 328 2.44 -7.63 -22.99
CA PRO A 328 3.40 -8.36 -23.81
C PRO A 328 2.76 -9.33 -24.82
N GLY A 329 1.43 -9.31 -24.99
CA GLY A 329 0.70 -10.20 -25.91
C GLY A 329 0.21 -11.49 -25.26
N ASN A 330 0.25 -11.63 -23.92
CA ASN A 330 -0.44 -12.74 -23.25
C ASN A 330 -1.92 -12.41 -23.15
N TRP A 331 -2.60 -12.54 -24.28
CA TRP A 331 -4.01 -12.25 -24.48
C TRP A 331 -4.87 -12.82 -23.34
N GLN A 332 -5.74 -11.98 -22.80
CA GLN A 332 -6.64 -12.30 -21.68
C GLN A 332 -8.07 -12.19 -22.21
N ASP A 333 -8.98 -12.97 -21.66
CA ASP A 333 -10.37 -12.94 -22.09
C ASP A 333 -11.00 -11.54 -21.89
N LYS A 334 -11.90 -11.14 -22.79
CA LYS A 334 -12.51 -9.80 -22.75
C LYS A 334 -13.31 -9.57 -21.48
N ASP A 335 -14.00 -10.59 -20.98
CA ASP A 335 -14.80 -10.46 -19.77
C ASP A 335 -13.87 -10.35 -18.54
N GLN A 336 -12.74 -11.06 -18.54
CA GLN A 336 -11.70 -10.92 -17.51
C GLN A 336 -11.07 -9.53 -17.51
N LEU A 337 -10.80 -8.95 -18.69
CA LEU A 337 -10.28 -7.59 -18.83
C LEU A 337 -11.30 -6.56 -18.34
N LEU A 338 -12.57 -6.71 -18.73
CA LEU A 338 -13.65 -5.81 -18.32
C LEU A 338 -13.83 -5.87 -16.80
N ASP A 339 -13.96 -7.06 -16.22
CA ASP A 339 -14.06 -7.28 -14.79
C ASP A 339 -12.86 -6.69 -14.03
N ALA A 340 -11.65 -6.84 -14.55
CA ALA A 340 -10.46 -6.22 -13.97
C ALA A 340 -10.53 -4.69 -13.98
N ILE A 341 -10.97 -4.07 -15.08
CA ILE A 341 -11.13 -2.61 -15.15
C ILE A 341 -12.18 -2.13 -14.14
N LEU A 342 -13.36 -2.76 -14.10
CA LEU A 342 -14.43 -2.40 -13.17
C LEU A 342 -13.97 -2.53 -11.71
N SER A 343 -13.25 -3.61 -11.38
CA SER A 343 -12.72 -3.87 -10.04
C SER A 343 -11.62 -2.88 -9.60
N LEU A 344 -10.92 -2.25 -10.55
CA LEU A 344 -9.88 -1.25 -10.29
C LEU A 344 -10.44 0.18 -10.12
N PHE A 345 -11.76 0.33 -10.28
CA PHE A 345 -12.47 1.60 -10.11
C PHE A 345 -13.25 1.62 -8.80
N ASP A 346 -13.05 2.66 -7.99
CA ASP A 346 -13.79 2.78 -6.73
C ASP A 346 -15.16 3.45 -6.92
N ALA A 347 -16.09 2.70 -7.49
CA ALA A 347 -17.45 3.16 -7.83
C ALA A 347 -18.18 3.76 -6.62
N SER A 348 -18.08 3.15 -5.43
CA SER A 348 -18.74 3.64 -4.22
C SER A 348 -18.25 5.02 -3.79
N SER A 349 -16.94 5.26 -3.83
CA SER A 349 -16.34 6.56 -3.49
C SER A 349 -16.72 7.64 -4.49
N VAL A 350 -16.75 7.29 -5.79
CA VAL A 350 -17.20 8.18 -6.86
C VAL A 350 -18.68 8.51 -6.72
N ALA A 351 -19.55 7.53 -6.49
CA ALA A 351 -20.97 7.73 -6.26
C ALA A 351 -21.19 8.70 -5.10
N LEU A 352 -20.52 8.46 -3.96
CA LEU A 352 -20.67 9.27 -2.76
C LEU A 352 -20.27 10.73 -2.96
N ALA A 353 -19.20 10.98 -3.71
CA ALA A 353 -18.75 12.32 -4.08
C ALA A 353 -19.64 12.98 -5.15
N ALA A 354 -20.13 12.20 -6.12
CA ALA A 354 -21.01 12.67 -7.18
C ALA A 354 -22.34 13.17 -6.62
N ILE A 355 -23.00 12.41 -5.74
CA ILE A 355 -24.31 12.76 -5.16
C ILE A 355 -24.24 13.84 -4.08
N GLU A 356 -23.05 14.29 -3.68
CA GLU A 356 -22.92 15.29 -2.62
C GLU A 356 -23.49 16.65 -3.06
N GLY A 357 -24.68 16.97 -2.58
CA GLY A 357 -25.39 18.21 -2.89
C GLY A 357 -24.77 19.46 -2.27
N ASN A 358 -24.00 19.32 -1.18
CA ASN A 358 -23.26 20.43 -0.60
C ASN A 358 -21.96 20.67 -1.37
N ALA A 359 -21.90 21.76 -2.14
CA ALA A 359 -20.76 22.10 -2.98
C ALA A 359 -19.42 22.24 -2.20
N ASP A 360 -19.45 22.69 -0.94
CA ASP A 360 -18.23 22.81 -0.12
C ASP A 360 -17.76 21.44 0.39
N LEU A 361 -18.69 20.54 0.75
CA LEU A 361 -18.33 19.17 1.12
C LEU A 361 -17.85 18.39 -0.11
N ALA A 362 -18.51 18.52 -1.26
CA ALA A 362 -18.05 17.95 -2.52
C ALA A 362 -16.63 18.42 -2.88
N GLN A 363 -16.31 19.70 -2.66
CA GLN A 363 -14.95 20.23 -2.87
C GLN A 363 -13.91 19.66 -1.88
N LYS A 364 -14.31 19.33 -0.64
CA LYS A 364 -13.42 18.67 0.32
C LYS A 364 -13.21 17.19 0.00
N MET A 365 -14.23 16.53 -0.56
CA MET A 365 -14.19 15.14 -0.99
C MET A 365 -13.39 14.97 -2.28
N ALA A 366 -13.69 15.78 -3.30
CA ALA A 366 -13.03 15.75 -4.61
C ALA A 366 -12.61 17.19 -4.99
N PRO A 367 -11.43 17.65 -4.55
CA PRO A 367 -10.94 18.98 -4.86
C PRO A 367 -10.93 19.28 -6.36
N GLY A 368 -11.43 20.46 -6.73
CA GLY A 368 -11.55 20.88 -8.13
C GLY A 368 -12.90 20.57 -8.76
N THR A 369 -13.86 20.00 -8.03
CA THR A 369 -15.17 19.62 -8.58
C THR A 369 -16.33 20.53 -8.15
N LYS A 370 -16.08 21.57 -7.35
CA LYS A 370 -17.11 22.49 -6.82
C LYS A 370 -18.14 23.00 -7.85
N PRO A 371 -17.77 23.47 -9.05
CA PRO A 371 -18.75 24.01 -10.00
C PRO A 371 -19.46 22.94 -10.82
N LEU A 372 -19.07 21.67 -10.68
CA LEU A 372 -19.62 20.57 -11.47
C LEU A 372 -20.90 20.04 -10.82
N ASN A 373 -21.91 19.74 -11.65
CA ASN A 373 -23.10 19.02 -11.21
C ASN A 373 -22.76 17.52 -10.97
N PRO A 374 -23.62 16.78 -10.24
CA PRO A 374 -23.40 15.37 -9.93
C PRO A 374 -23.03 14.48 -11.13
N ALA A 375 -23.80 14.56 -12.22
CA ALA A 375 -23.59 13.74 -13.41
C ALA A 375 -22.24 14.05 -14.08
N THR A 376 -21.86 15.33 -14.16
CA THR A 376 -20.56 15.74 -14.69
C THR A 376 -19.40 15.26 -13.80
N ARG A 377 -19.54 15.30 -12.47
CA ARG A 377 -18.52 14.78 -11.54
C ARG A 377 -18.29 13.29 -11.73
N MET A 378 -19.37 12.51 -11.75
CA MET A 378 -19.34 11.07 -12.00
C MET A 378 -18.65 10.77 -13.33
N ARG A 379 -19.13 11.40 -14.41
CA ARG A 379 -18.60 11.13 -15.75
C ARG A 379 -17.13 11.51 -15.87
N PHE A 380 -16.69 12.61 -15.26
CA PHE A 380 -15.26 12.98 -15.27
C PHE A 380 -14.40 11.97 -14.50
N ALA A 381 -14.88 11.42 -13.37
CA ALA A 381 -14.15 10.39 -12.63
C ALA A 381 -14.06 9.07 -13.42
N ILE A 382 -15.14 8.66 -14.10
CA ILE A 382 -15.15 7.48 -14.97
C ILE A 382 -14.17 7.67 -16.15
N LEU A 383 -14.24 8.80 -16.84
CA LEU A 383 -13.32 9.09 -17.95
C LEU A 383 -11.86 9.16 -17.48
N GLN A 384 -11.61 9.75 -16.31
CA GLN A 384 -10.28 9.77 -15.68
C GLN A 384 -9.73 8.36 -15.48
N HIS A 385 -10.57 7.45 -14.99
CA HIS A 385 -10.22 6.05 -14.78
C HIS A 385 -9.93 5.34 -16.10
N VAL A 386 -10.87 5.35 -17.05
CA VAL A 386 -10.74 4.66 -18.34
C VAL A 386 -9.51 5.16 -19.10
N GLN A 387 -9.29 6.47 -19.16
CA GLN A 387 -8.11 7.02 -19.82
C GLN A 387 -6.81 6.70 -19.08
N THR A 388 -6.83 6.62 -17.75
CA THR A 388 -5.69 6.14 -16.97
C THR A 388 -5.33 4.71 -17.33
N ILE A 389 -6.31 3.81 -17.44
CA ILE A 389 -6.09 2.41 -17.87
C ILE A 389 -5.56 2.39 -19.31
N LYS A 390 -6.16 3.16 -20.22
CA LYS A 390 -5.75 3.23 -21.63
C LYS A 390 -4.31 3.71 -21.81
N ILE A 391 -3.90 4.74 -21.07
CA ILE A 391 -2.51 5.23 -21.08
C ILE A 391 -1.58 4.16 -20.49
N SER A 392 -2.00 3.51 -19.40
CA SER A 392 -1.18 2.53 -18.68
C SER A 392 -0.97 1.24 -19.49
N PHE A 393 -2.04 0.76 -20.12
CA PHE A 393 -2.18 -0.54 -20.79
C PHE A 393 -2.87 -0.37 -22.16
N PRO A 394 -2.19 0.22 -23.16
CA PRO A 394 -2.82 0.57 -24.44
C PRO A 394 -3.39 -0.63 -25.22
N LEU A 395 -2.76 -1.81 -25.14
CA LEU A 395 -3.28 -3.03 -25.80
C LEU A 395 -4.58 -3.57 -25.21
N VAL A 396 -5.06 -3.08 -24.05
CA VAL A 396 -6.41 -3.45 -23.57
C VAL A 396 -7.50 -2.82 -24.45
N PHE A 397 -7.21 -1.66 -25.05
CA PHE A 397 -8.12 -0.90 -25.93
C PHE A 397 -7.69 -0.93 -27.40
N SER A 398 -6.66 -1.69 -27.76
CA SER A 398 -6.16 -1.82 -29.14
C SER A 398 -5.80 -3.28 -29.45
N GLY A 399 -5.87 -3.68 -30.72
CA GLY A 399 -5.66 -5.08 -31.13
C GLY A 399 -6.95 -5.89 -31.31
N GLU A 400 -6.82 -7.21 -31.53
CA GLU A 400 -7.93 -8.11 -31.89
C GLU A 400 -8.91 -8.33 -30.74
N GLN A 401 -8.40 -8.43 -29.50
CA GLN A 401 -9.20 -8.59 -28.28
C GLN A 401 -9.53 -7.26 -27.59
N LYS A 402 -9.53 -6.15 -28.32
CA LYS A 402 -9.82 -4.84 -27.72
C LYS A 402 -11.19 -4.78 -27.04
N LEU A 403 -11.21 -4.07 -25.92
CA LEU A 403 -12.42 -3.53 -25.33
C LEU A 403 -12.76 -2.19 -25.99
N GLU A 404 -14.04 -1.99 -26.30
CA GLU A 404 -14.51 -0.69 -26.80
C GLU A 404 -14.63 0.29 -25.63
N GLU A 405 -13.97 1.43 -25.74
CA GLU A 405 -13.91 2.44 -24.67
C GLU A 405 -15.31 2.87 -24.21
N ALA A 406 -16.25 3.05 -25.16
CA ALA A 406 -17.63 3.39 -24.86
C ALA A 406 -18.35 2.31 -24.02
N ALA A 407 -18.13 1.02 -24.33
CA ALA A 407 -18.75 -0.07 -23.59
C ALA A 407 -18.25 -0.16 -22.14
N VAL A 408 -16.96 0.13 -21.92
CA VAL A 408 -16.36 0.20 -20.58
C VAL A 408 -16.93 1.38 -19.80
N VAL A 409 -17.05 2.56 -20.43
CA VAL A 409 -17.68 3.74 -19.83
C VAL A 409 -19.13 3.45 -19.44
N ASP A 410 -19.92 2.86 -20.33
CA ASP A 410 -21.32 2.51 -20.05
C ASP A 410 -21.44 1.50 -18.90
N ALA A 411 -20.52 0.53 -18.81
CA ALA A 411 -20.48 -0.42 -17.70
C ALA A 411 -20.17 0.28 -16.37
N LEU A 412 -19.18 1.17 -16.34
CA LEU A 412 -18.85 1.96 -15.14
C LEU A 412 -19.98 2.92 -14.75
N GLU A 413 -20.67 3.54 -15.70
CA GLU A 413 -21.83 4.40 -15.42
C GLU A 413 -22.96 3.57 -14.76
N ARG A 414 -23.18 2.32 -15.19
CA ARG A 414 -24.13 1.40 -14.52
C ARG A 414 -23.68 1.03 -13.11
N GLU A 415 -22.42 0.69 -12.89
CA GLU A 415 -21.89 0.37 -11.56
C GLU A 415 -22.05 1.54 -10.59
N VAL A 416 -21.72 2.77 -11.02
CA VAL A 416 -21.91 3.96 -10.17
C VAL A 416 -23.39 4.24 -9.92
N ALA A 417 -24.26 4.05 -10.92
CA ALA A 417 -25.70 4.25 -10.75
C ALA A 417 -26.32 3.25 -9.75
N LEU A 418 -25.85 1.99 -9.75
CA LEU A 418 -26.26 0.98 -8.77
C LEU A 418 -25.84 1.39 -7.34
N GLU A 419 -24.59 1.85 -7.18
CA GLU A 419 -24.09 2.36 -5.91
C GLU A 419 -24.86 3.63 -5.45
N GLU A 420 -25.12 4.57 -6.36
CA GLU A 420 -25.92 5.77 -6.10
C GLU A 420 -27.33 5.42 -5.61
N GLY A 421 -28.00 4.46 -6.27
CA GLY A 421 -29.31 3.97 -5.85
C GLY A 421 -29.30 3.44 -4.42
N GLY A 422 -28.33 2.58 -4.11
CA GLY A 422 -28.13 2.03 -2.77
C GLY A 422 -27.83 3.11 -1.73
N TRP A 423 -27.04 4.14 -2.09
CA TRP A 423 -26.74 5.27 -1.21
C TRP A 423 -27.96 6.15 -0.92
N LEU A 424 -28.76 6.45 -1.93
CA LEU A 424 -29.98 7.25 -1.78
C LEU A 424 -30.99 6.52 -0.90
N GLU A 425 -31.13 5.20 -1.08
CA GLU A 425 -31.98 4.36 -0.23
C GLU A 425 -31.48 4.32 1.22
N TRP A 426 -30.18 4.06 1.44
CA TRP A 426 -29.58 4.09 2.77
C TRP A 426 -29.72 5.46 3.45
N GLN A 427 -29.57 6.55 2.70
CA GLN A 427 -29.75 7.90 3.22
C GLN A 427 -31.21 8.18 3.59
N ARG A 428 -32.19 7.68 2.82
CA ARG A 428 -33.61 7.72 3.19
C ARG A 428 -33.84 6.96 4.49
N GLU A 429 -33.35 5.72 4.60
CA GLU A 429 -33.49 4.93 5.82
C GLU A 429 -32.88 5.63 7.05
N LEU A 430 -31.68 6.21 6.92
CA LEU A 430 -31.06 6.94 8.02
C LEU A 430 -31.86 8.16 8.42
N ASN A 431 -32.42 8.88 7.46
CA ASN A 431 -33.28 10.03 7.74
C ASN A 431 -34.56 9.60 8.44
N ASP A 432 -35.14 8.48 8.03
CA ASP A 432 -36.35 7.95 8.65
C ASP A 432 -36.07 7.36 10.04
N LYS A 433 -34.94 6.69 10.25
CA LYS A 433 -34.46 6.29 11.59
C LYS A 433 -34.20 7.50 12.49
N LYS A 434 -33.63 8.60 11.96
CA LYS A 434 -33.43 9.86 12.70
C LYS A 434 -34.75 10.54 13.04
N LYS A 435 -35.71 10.58 12.10
CA LYS A 435 -37.07 11.09 12.34
C LYS A 435 -37.77 10.24 13.38
N GLY A 436 -37.70 8.92 13.28
CA GLY A 436 -38.25 7.97 14.26
C GLY A 436 -37.68 8.18 15.65
N LYS A 437 -36.34 8.24 15.81
CA LYS A 437 -35.69 8.54 17.11
C LYS A 437 -36.04 9.93 17.64
N LYS A 438 -36.18 10.93 16.76
CA LYS A 438 -36.62 12.28 17.16
C LYS A 438 -38.06 12.24 17.65
N GLN A 439 -38.95 11.53 16.96
CA GLN A 439 -40.35 11.37 17.33
C GLN A 439 -40.48 10.61 18.66
N GLU A 440 -39.72 9.53 18.84
CA GLU A 440 -39.65 8.79 20.10
C GLU A 440 -39.19 9.68 21.28
N ARG A 441 -38.20 10.57 21.08
CA ARG A 441 -37.79 11.54 22.11
C ARG A 441 -38.89 12.56 22.41
N ILE A 442 -39.64 13.00 21.39
CA ILE A 442 -40.78 13.91 21.57
C ILE A 442 -41.89 13.20 22.36
N ASP A 443 -42.19 11.95 22.04
CA ASP A 443 -43.26 11.18 22.69
C ASP A 443 -42.91 10.87 24.15
N LYS A 444 -41.66 10.48 24.44
CA LYS A 444 -41.14 10.35 25.82
C LYS A 444 -41.19 11.66 26.59
N LEU A 445 -40.96 12.80 25.92
CA LEU A 445 -41.07 14.11 26.57
C LEU A 445 -42.52 14.45 26.90
N LYS A 446 -43.48 14.13 26.01
CA LYS A 446 -44.92 14.30 26.26
C LYS A 446 -45.40 13.41 27.42
N GLU A 447 -44.99 12.15 27.44
CA GLU A 447 -45.31 11.22 28.53
C GLU A 447 -44.82 11.74 29.89
N ASN A 448 -43.58 12.23 29.96
CA ASN A 448 -43.03 12.84 31.18
C ASN A 448 -43.79 14.11 31.61
N ILE A 449 -44.23 14.93 30.66
CA ILE A 449 -45.05 16.12 30.95
C ILE A 449 -46.40 15.70 31.53
N ASP A 450 -47.03 14.67 30.98
CA ASP A 450 -48.34 14.21 31.45
C ASP A 450 -48.26 13.50 32.81
N LEU A 451 -47.20 12.73 33.07
CA LEU A 451 -46.91 12.19 34.41
C LEU A 451 -46.77 13.29 35.46
N ARG A 452 -46.02 14.37 35.14
CA ARG A 452 -45.89 15.52 36.04
C ARG A 452 -47.22 16.20 36.31
N LYS A 453 -48.09 16.39 35.30
CA LYS A 453 -49.43 16.94 35.51
C LYS A 453 -50.26 16.07 36.46
N LEU A 454 -50.15 14.75 36.33
CA LEU A 454 -50.86 13.79 37.17
C LEU A 454 -50.35 13.81 38.62
N GLU A 455 -49.04 13.95 38.82
CA GLU A 455 -48.43 14.17 40.13
C GLU A 455 -48.91 15.49 40.75
N THR A 456 -48.94 16.59 40.00
CA THR A 456 -49.47 17.88 40.47
C THR A 456 -50.96 17.80 40.82
N ALA A 457 -51.77 17.10 40.02
CA ALA A 457 -53.19 16.87 40.30
C ALA A 457 -53.41 16.02 41.56
N ASN A 458 -52.63 14.96 41.75
CA ASN A 458 -52.69 14.14 42.96
C ASN A 458 -52.20 14.88 44.21
N TRP A 459 -51.18 15.73 44.07
CA TRP A 459 -50.68 16.56 45.16
C TRP A 459 -51.74 17.59 45.58
N THR A 460 -52.32 18.32 44.63
CA THR A 460 -53.41 19.29 44.90
C THR A 460 -54.65 18.63 45.51
N ALA A 461 -54.95 17.37 45.20
CA ALA A 461 -56.05 16.63 45.83
C ALA A 461 -55.76 16.16 47.28
N ARG A 462 -54.49 16.11 47.69
CA ARG A 462 -54.07 15.58 49.01
C ARG A 462 -53.73 16.65 50.04
N VAL A 463 -53.60 17.92 49.65
CA VAL A 463 -53.27 19.00 50.59
C VAL A 463 -54.57 19.51 51.26
N PRO A 464 -54.71 19.40 52.60
CA PRO A 464 -55.83 19.97 53.33
C PRO A 464 -55.84 21.50 53.19
N THR A 465 -57.03 22.09 53.05
CA THR A 465 -57.25 23.52 52.77
C THR A 465 -56.79 24.51 53.86
N ASP A 466 -56.18 24.03 54.95
CA ASP A 466 -55.89 24.82 56.15
C ASP A 466 -54.39 24.98 56.46
N ILE A 467 -53.49 24.88 55.47
CA ILE A 467 -52.05 25.15 55.67
C ILE A 467 -51.73 26.63 55.39
N PRO A 468 -51.02 27.35 56.30
CA PRO A 468 -50.68 28.76 56.12
C PRO A 468 -49.80 28.99 54.89
N LYS A 469 -50.15 30.01 54.10
CA LYS A 469 -49.42 30.47 52.90
C LYS A 469 -47.90 30.53 53.12
N TRP A 470 -47.17 29.55 52.61
CA TRP A 470 -45.74 29.66 52.31
C TRP A 470 -45.62 30.24 50.90
N SER A 471 -45.46 31.57 50.81
CA SER A 471 -45.48 32.33 49.56
C SER A 471 -44.25 32.13 48.67
N THR A 472 -43.20 31.46 49.14
CA THR A 472 -41.93 31.32 48.40
C THR A 472 -41.88 30.10 47.49
N GLU A 473 -42.62 29.03 47.81
CA GLU A 473 -42.63 27.80 47.00
C GLU A 473 -43.61 27.91 45.82
N LYS A 474 -44.76 28.57 46.05
CA LYS A 474 -45.73 28.86 44.99
C LYS A 474 -45.18 29.82 43.94
N GLU A 475 -44.41 30.84 44.35
CA GLU A 475 -43.68 31.72 43.42
C GLU A 475 -42.57 30.99 42.65
N LYS A 476 -41.97 29.95 43.27
CA LYS A 476 -40.93 29.15 42.63
C LYS A 476 -41.53 28.19 41.60
N GLU A 477 -42.66 27.56 41.91
CA GLU A 477 -43.44 26.76 40.97
C GLU A 477 -44.02 27.61 39.84
N GLU A 478 -44.56 28.81 40.13
CA GLU A 478 -45.07 29.73 39.11
C GLU A 478 -43.94 30.27 38.21
N ARG A 479 -42.73 30.48 38.75
CA ARG A 479 -41.54 30.76 37.94
C ARG A 479 -41.09 29.58 37.09
N GLU A 480 -41.14 28.35 37.60
CA GLU A 480 -40.82 27.16 36.80
C GLU A 480 -41.86 26.92 35.71
N LEU A 481 -43.15 27.13 36.00
CA LEU A 481 -44.24 27.01 35.03
C LEU A 481 -44.11 28.06 33.93
N ASN A 482 -43.85 29.32 34.28
CA ASN A 482 -43.57 30.38 33.30
C ASN A 482 -42.33 30.08 32.47
N ARG A 483 -41.28 29.49 33.07
CA ARG A 483 -40.07 29.09 32.34
C ARG A 483 -40.32 27.93 31.37
N LEU A 484 -41.22 27.01 31.72
CA LEU A 484 -41.71 25.95 30.84
C LEU A 484 -42.56 26.49 29.70
N ASP A 485 -43.44 27.47 29.97
CA ASP A 485 -44.23 28.14 28.93
C ASP A 485 -43.37 28.97 27.99
N GLU A 486 -42.36 29.67 28.49
CA GLU A 486 -41.35 30.36 27.66
C GLU A 486 -40.54 29.37 26.82
N SER A 487 -40.17 28.22 27.38
CA SER A 487 -39.48 27.15 26.64
C SER A 487 -40.36 26.56 25.54
N ASN A 488 -41.63 26.32 25.83
CA ASN A 488 -42.62 25.83 24.86
C ASN A 488 -42.91 26.88 23.77
N ALA A 489 -43.02 28.16 24.12
CA ALA A 489 -43.18 29.26 23.17
C ALA A 489 -41.94 29.40 22.26
N TRP A 490 -40.74 29.21 22.81
CA TRP A 490 -39.50 29.19 22.05
C TRP A 490 -39.42 28.01 21.07
N VAL A 491 -39.85 26.82 21.49
CA VAL A 491 -39.95 25.63 20.61
C VAL A 491 -40.95 25.88 19.48
N ARG A 492 -42.15 26.40 19.78
CA ARG A 492 -43.14 26.76 18.74
C ARG A 492 -42.61 27.81 17.77
N SER A 493 -41.87 28.80 18.27
CA SER A 493 -41.20 29.80 17.41
C SER A 493 -40.15 29.18 16.48
N LEU A 494 -39.40 28.18 16.95
CA LEU A 494 -38.46 27.44 16.11
C LEU A 494 -39.18 26.60 15.06
N GLU A 495 -40.29 25.95 15.41
CA GLU A 495 -41.13 25.20 14.47
C GLU A 495 -41.74 26.10 13.40
N GLU A 496 -42.25 27.28 13.78
CA GLU A 496 -42.79 28.26 12.84
C GLU A 496 -41.70 28.80 11.91
N LYS A 497 -40.51 29.13 12.43
CA LYS A 497 -39.35 29.55 11.62
C LYS A 497 -38.90 28.46 10.66
N HIS A 498 -38.88 27.21 11.11
CA HIS A 498 -38.54 26.07 10.27
C HIS A 498 -39.58 25.85 9.17
N THR A 499 -40.86 25.94 9.50
CA THR A 499 -41.97 25.80 8.54
C THR A 499 -41.93 26.91 7.49
N LYS A 500 -41.76 28.18 7.90
CA LYS A 500 -41.58 29.31 6.97
C LYS A 500 -40.35 29.13 6.07
N LYS A 501 -39.24 28.61 6.62
CA LYS A 501 -38.02 28.33 5.85
C LYS A 501 -38.24 27.21 4.82
N MET A 502 -38.96 26.15 5.20
CA MET A 502 -39.33 25.06 4.29
C MET A 502 -40.29 25.52 3.20
N GLU A 503 -41.24 26.39 3.53
CA GLU A 503 -42.16 26.98 2.56
C GLU A 503 -41.44 27.95 1.60
N GLN A 504 -40.43 28.68 2.08
CA GLN A 504 -39.54 29.48 1.23
C GLN A 504 -38.71 28.60 0.28
N PHE A 505 -38.19 27.46 0.76
CA PHE A 505 -37.51 26.50 -0.11
C PHE A 505 -38.45 25.92 -1.17
N ARG A 506 -39.66 25.53 -0.78
CA ARG A 506 -40.66 25.00 -1.70
C ARG A 506 -41.05 26.04 -2.76
N LYS A 507 -41.28 27.30 -2.37
CA LYS A 507 -41.52 28.40 -3.32
C LYS A 507 -40.33 28.67 -4.23
N ALA A 508 -39.10 28.52 -3.73
CA ALA A 508 -37.89 28.67 -4.55
C ALA A 508 -37.70 27.52 -5.55
N ASP A 509 -38.13 26.30 -5.21
CA ASP A 509 -38.14 25.14 -6.11
C ASP A 509 -39.28 25.25 -7.14
N ASP A 510 -40.47 25.70 -6.73
CA ASP A 510 -41.60 25.95 -7.65
C ASP A 510 -41.24 27.06 -8.68
N LEU A 511 -40.54 28.13 -8.24
CA LEU A 511 -40.04 29.19 -9.12
C LEU A 511 -38.94 28.71 -10.09
N LYS A 512 -38.16 27.69 -9.71
CA LYS A 512 -37.18 27.04 -10.60
C LYS A 512 -37.84 26.05 -11.56
N GLY A 513 -38.94 25.42 -11.15
CA GLY A 513 -39.78 24.58 -12.01
C GLY A 513 -40.39 25.37 -13.17
N GLU A 514 -40.97 26.55 -12.89
CA GLU A 514 -41.58 27.40 -13.93
C GLU A 514 -40.57 28.01 -14.92
N THR A 515 -39.29 28.11 -14.55
CA THR A 515 -38.22 28.56 -15.47
C THR A 515 -37.63 27.42 -16.31
N ALA A 516 -37.71 26.18 -15.84
CA ALA A 516 -37.32 24.99 -16.60
C ALA A 516 -38.41 24.53 -17.59
N GLU A 517 -39.69 24.73 -17.26
CA GLU A 517 -40.81 24.31 -18.11
C GLU A 517 -40.95 25.19 -19.38
N LYS A 518 -40.50 26.45 -19.34
CA LYS A 518 -40.46 27.34 -20.52
C LYS A 518 -39.26 27.11 -21.45
N THR A 519 -38.29 26.28 -21.07
CA THR A 519 -37.10 25.98 -21.91
C THR A 519 -37.13 24.59 -22.54
N ASN A 520 -38.15 23.76 -22.27
CA ASN A 520 -38.17 22.36 -22.72
C ASN A 520 -39.34 22.00 -23.66
N GLU A 521 -40.01 22.99 -24.24
CA GLU A 521 -41.13 22.79 -25.19
C GLU A 521 -40.67 22.50 -26.65
N SER A 522 -39.36 22.30 -26.89
CA SER A 522 -38.81 22.04 -28.24
C SER A 522 -38.24 20.63 -28.48
N ALA A 523 -38.43 19.68 -27.56
CA ALA A 523 -37.93 18.32 -27.71
C ALA A 523 -38.98 17.26 -27.33
N LYS A 524 -40.05 17.14 -28.13
CA LYS A 524 -41.01 16.04 -27.99
C LYS A 524 -41.55 15.56 -29.33
N VAL A 525 -40.76 14.73 -30.03
CA VAL A 525 -41.24 13.85 -31.12
C VAL A 525 -40.51 12.50 -31.05
N ARG A 526 -41.30 11.42 -30.88
CA ARG A 526 -40.96 9.96 -30.92
C ARG A 526 -40.21 9.47 -29.66
N HIS A 527 -40.61 8.41 -28.96
CA HIS A 527 -41.14 7.11 -29.41
C HIS A 527 -42.06 6.52 -28.33
N GLU A 528 -43.24 6.05 -28.71
CA GLU A 528 -44.06 5.10 -27.95
C GLU A 528 -43.54 3.68 -28.21
N VAL A 529 -43.24 2.91 -27.14
CA VAL A 529 -43.41 1.44 -27.08
C VAL A 529 -43.79 1.08 -25.64
N SER A 530 -44.70 0.11 -25.54
CA SER A 530 -45.60 -0.25 -24.45
C SER A 530 -44.99 -0.77 -23.15
N ASP A 531 -45.61 -0.36 -22.04
CA ASP A 531 -45.64 -1.06 -20.75
C ASP A 531 -46.44 -2.37 -20.82
N LYS A 532 -45.88 -3.42 -20.22
CA LYS A 532 -46.64 -4.50 -19.55
C LYS A 532 -45.89 -4.99 -18.32
N ASP A 533 -46.48 -4.71 -17.16
CA ASP A 533 -46.61 -5.51 -15.93
C ASP A 533 -45.41 -6.38 -15.48
N VAL A 534 -44.66 -5.89 -14.49
CA VAL A 534 -43.96 -6.74 -13.51
C VAL A 534 -44.11 -6.11 -12.12
N GLU A 535 -44.89 -6.76 -11.26
CA GLU A 535 -44.95 -6.51 -9.82
C GLU A 535 -43.64 -6.98 -9.17
N SER A 536 -42.90 -6.08 -8.51
CA SER A 536 -41.76 -6.43 -7.64
C SER A 536 -42.25 -6.64 -6.20
N PRO A 537 -41.90 -7.76 -5.54
CA PRO A 537 -42.16 -7.93 -4.12
C PRO A 537 -41.04 -7.31 -3.27
N ASP A 538 -41.45 -6.74 -2.14
CA ASP A 538 -40.65 -6.27 -1.00
C ASP A 538 -39.48 -7.22 -0.68
N ASN A 539 -38.25 -6.67 -0.64
CA ASN A 539 -37.10 -7.34 -0.07
C ASN A 539 -36.51 -6.49 1.06
N GLY A 540 -37.01 -6.76 2.28
CA GLY A 540 -36.59 -6.10 3.52
C GLY A 540 -35.18 -6.52 3.96
N GLY A 541 -34.36 -5.53 4.30
CA GLY A 541 -32.92 -5.66 4.50
C GLY A 541 -32.43 -6.33 5.80
N THR A 542 -31.22 -6.88 5.71
CA THR A 542 -30.30 -7.21 6.82
C THR A 542 -28.81 -7.11 6.39
N GLY A 543 -28.41 -6.01 5.73
CA GLY A 543 -27.05 -5.86 5.16
C GLY A 543 -25.93 -5.35 6.08
N SER A 544 -26.18 -5.05 7.36
CA SER A 544 -25.26 -4.19 8.13
C SER A 544 -24.15 -4.90 8.94
N ALA A 545 -24.23 -6.21 9.20
CA ALA A 545 -23.24 -6.91 10.05
C ALA A 545 -22.14 -7.63 9.25
N VAL A 546 -22.44 -8.09 8.03
CA VAL A 546 -21.49 -8.83 7.18
C VAL A 546 -20.38 -7.93 6.61
N SER A 547 -20.64 -6.62 6.48
CA SER A 547 -19.66 -5.69 5.89
C SER A 547 -18.45 -5.41 6.78
N ALA A 548 -18.55 -5.57 8.10
CA ALA A 548 -17.45 -5.30 9.03
C ALA A 548 -16.34 -6.37 8.94
N ALA A 549 -16.70 -7.66 8.90
CA ALA A 549 -15.74 -8.76 8.79
C ALA A 549 -15.02 -8.77 7.42
N ALA A 550 -15.76 -8.52 6.33
CA ALA A 550 -15.16 -8.38 5.01
C ALA A 550 -14.21 -7.16 4.92
N THR A 551 -14.51 -6.08 5.64
CA THR A 551 -13.65 -4.89 5.74
C THR A 551 -12.32 -5.20 6.42
N GLU A 552 -12.34 -5.91 7.55
CA GLU A 552 -11.11 -6.29 8.25
C GLU A 552 -10.25 -7.26 7.43
N ALA A 553 -10.89 -8.21 6.72
CA ALA A 553 -10.18 -9.16 5.86
C ALA A 553 -9.48 -8.47 4.67
N ALA A 554 -10.15 -7.50 4.02
CA ALA A 554 -9.59 -6.77 2.88
C ALA A 554 -8.42 -5.86 3.28
N ALA A 555 -8.56 -5.12 4.38
CA ALA A 555 -7.47 -4.33 4.95
C ALA A 555 -6.28 -5.21 5.37
N ALA A 556 -6.55 -6.38 5.96
CA ALA A 556 -5.51 -7.34 6.32
C ALA A 556 -4.81 -7.95 5.09
N ALA A 557 -5.52 -8.17 3.98
CA ALA A 557 -4.96 -8.70 2.74
C ALA A 557 -4.09 -7.65 2.01
N GLU A 558 -4.51 -6.39 1.95
CA GLU A 558 -3.71 -5.29 1.41
C GLU A 558 -2.47 -5.05 2.26
N GLU A 559 -2.62 -5.00 3.59
CA GLU A 559 -1.50 -4.92 4.51
C GLU A 559 -0.58 -6.14 4.33
N ALA A 560 -1.11 -7.36 4.14
CA ALA A 560 -0.33 -8.55 3.83
C ALA A 560 0.46 -8.48 2.51
N LEU A 561 -0.03 -7.74 1.52
CA LEU A 561 0.70 -7.51 0.27
C LEU A 561 1.80 -6.45 0.44
N GLU A 562 1.50 -5.34 1.12
CA GLU A 562 2.51 -4.33 1.48
C GLU A 562 3.60 -4.95 2.37
N ARG A 563 3.23 -5.88 3.26
CA ARG A 563 4.13 -6.70 4.07
C ARG A 563 5.08 -7.58 3.25
N LYS A 564 4.73 -7.95 2.01
CA LYS A 564 5.59 -8.72 1.09
C LYS A 564 6.50 -7.85 0.22
N GLN A 565 6.31 -6.53 0.21
CA GLN A 565 7.17 -5.65 -0.59
C GLN A 565 8.58 -5.60 0.02
N PRO A 566 9.63 -5.92 -0.76
CA PRO A 566 10.99 -5.81 -0.27
C PRO A 566 11.30 -4.35 0.07
N ILE A 567 12.18 -4.14 1.04
CA ILE A 567 12.67 -2.80 1.36
C ILE A 567 13.33 -2.17 0.12
N ALA A 568 12.94 -0.93 -0.17
CA ALA A 568 13.54 -0.08 -1.17
C ALA A 568 14.23 1.09 -0.48
N THR A 569 15.49 1.35 -0.83
CA THR A 569 16.22 2.53 -0.35
C THR A 569 16.65 3.36 -1.54
N GLN A 570 16.44 4.66 -1.45
CA GLN A 570 16.86 5.63 -2.45
C GLN A 570 17.80 6.64 -1.79
N VAL A 571 18.98 6.79 -2.37
CA VAL A 571 19.99 7.76 -1.98
C VAL A 571 19.92 8.93 -2.96
N LEU A 572 19.70 10.14 -2.45
CA LEU A 572 19.70 11.36 -3.24
C LEU A 572 21.01 12.12 -2.99
N LEU A 573 21.59 12.64 -4.06
CA LEU A 573 22.84 13.41 -4.02
C LEU A 573 22.53 14.90 -4.25
N ASP A 574 23.29 15.79 -3.60
CA ASP A 574 23.29 17.22 -3.90
C ASP A 574 24.18 17.54 -5.11
N ASP A 575 24.29 18.82 -5.45
CA ASP A 575 25.12 19.33 -6.54
C ASP A 575 26.63 19.11 -6.34
N LYS A 576 27.05 18.72 -5.13
CA LYS A 576 28.43 18.40 -4.77
C LYS A 576 28.68 16.89 -4.68
N GLY A 577 27.70 16.06 -5.07
CA GLY A 577 27.80 14.60 -4.99
C GLY A 577 27.78 14.07 -3.55
N LYS A 578 27.34 14.86 -2.58
CA LYS A 578 27.13 14.42 -1.18
C LYS A 578 25.70 13.94 -1.00
N ILE A 579 25.52 13.00 -0.08
CA ILE A 579 24.19 12.48 0.24
C ILE A 579 23.35 13.57 0.91
N SER A 580 22.32 14.04 0.22
CA SER A 580 21.39 15.04 0.73
C SER A 580 20.24 14.40 1.49
N GLU A 581 19.78 13.24 1.04
CA GLU A 581 18.62 12.54 1.60
C GLU A 581 18.73 11.03 1.39
N ILE A 582 18.18 10.25 2.34
CA ILE A 582 17.98 8.81 2.22
C ILE A 582 16.52 8.49 2.49
N ARG A 583 15.82 8.06 1.44
CA ARG A 583 14.44 7.58 1.51
C ARG A 583 14.45 6.07 1.61
N SER A 584 13.60 5.53 2.47
CA SER A 584 13.43 4.09 2.59
C SER A 584 11.96 3.77 2.80
N ALA A 585 11.49 2.76 2.09
CA ALA A 585 10.11 2.30 2.16
C ALA A 585 10.05 0.77 1.99
N GLY A 586 8.90 0.17 2.30
CA GLY A 586 8.77 -1.29 2.36
C GLY A 586 9.36 -1.89 3.65
N ARG A 587 9.49 -3.21 3.70
CA ARG A 587 9.99 -3.92 4.88
C ARG A 587 10.99 -4.99 4.48
N THR A 588 11.91 -5.29 5.38
CA THR A 588 12.80 -6.43 5.21
C THR A 588 11.99 -7.72 5.42
N PRO A 589 12.32 -8.83 4.72
CA PRO A 589 11.67 -10.12 4.97
C PRO A 589 11.80 -10.48 6.45
N SER A 590 10.73 -10.95 7.08
CA SER A 590 10.80 -11.38 8.49
C SER A 590 11.69 -12.63 8.62
N PRO A 591 12.47 -12.75 9.71
CA PRO A 591 13.10 -14.02 10.07
C PRO A 591 12.09 -15.13 10.43
N PHE A 592 10.86 -14.79 10.82
CA PHE A 592 9.85 -15.78 11.22
C PHE A 592 8.89 -16.05 10.07
N SER A 593 8.72 -17.31 9.68
CA SER A 593 7.77 -17.69 8.63
C SER A 593 6.34 -17.41 9.07
N GLY A 594 5.62 -16.57 8.33
CA GLY A 594 4.19 -16.34 8.54
C GLY A 594 3.83 -15.22 9.52
N THR A 595 4.80 -14.62 10.23
CA THR A 595 4.57 -13.38 10.99
C THR A 595 5.56 -12.31 10.53
N MET A 596 5.24 -11.03 10.75
CA MET A 596 6.20 -9.95 10.49
C MET A 596 7.33 -9.94 11.52
N GLY A 597 7.08 -10.60 12.66
CA GLY A 597 7.64 -10.24 13.94
C GLY A 597 7.37 -8.77 14.31
N ALA A 598 7.55 -8.41 15.58
CA ALA A 598 7.67 -7.01 15.95
C ALA A 598 9.12 -6.71 16.31
N HIS A 599 9.60 -5.58 15.84
CA HIS A 599 10.94 -5.13 16.15
C HIS A 599 10.98 -4.69 17.61
N THR A 600 11.98 -5.15 18.35
CA THR A 600 12.15 -4.76 19.76
C THR A 600 12.45 -3.29 19.90
N THR A 601 13.19 -2.70 18.95
CA THR A 601 13.26 -1.25 18.77
C THR A 601 12.52 -0.86 17.49
N ALA A 602 11.75 0.22 17.57
CA ALA A 602 11.00 0.76 16.45
C ALA A 602 11.90 0.89 15.20
N TRP A 603 11.46 0.32 14.09
CA TRP A 603 12.24 0.20 12.85
C TRP A 603 12.83 1.54 12.36
N ILE A 604 12.08 2.62 12.60
CA ILE A 604 12.47 3.97 12.17
C ILE A 604 13.72 4.50 12.89
N VAL A 605 14.06 3.98 14.08
CA VAL A 605 15.28 4.35 14.81
C VAL A 605 16.51 3.82 14.08
N HIS A 606 16.48 2.59 13.58
CA HIS A 606 17.58 2.03 12.78
C HIS A 606 17.81 2.84 11.50
N LEU A 607 16.73 3.27 10.83
CA LEU A 607 16.82 4.14 9.66
C LEU A 607 17.42 5.50 10.01
N ASP A 608 17.04 6.09 11.13
CA ASP A 608 17.60 7.37 11.58
C ASP A 608 19.08 7.28 11.96
N ARG A 609 19.50 6.15 12.56
CA ARG A 609 20.91 5.87 12.83
C ARG A 609 21.74 5.90 11.55
N ILE A 610 21.27 5.20 10.51
CA ILE A 610 21.90 5.18 9.19
C ILE A 610 21.92 6.59 8.58
N ARG A 611 20.78 7.30 8.58
CA ARG A 611 20.67 8.66 8.03
C ARG A 611 21.64 9.63 8.68
N LYS A 612 21.69 9.64 10.01
CA LYS A 612 22.58 10.51 10.79
C LYS A 612 24.05 10.29 10.42
N GLU A 613 24.43 9.05 10.19
CA GLU A 613 25.80 8.71 9.84
C GLU A 613 26.13 9.09 8.39
N LEU A 614 25.22 8.83 7.45
CA LEU A 614 25.50 8.92 6.02
C LEU A 614 25.19 10.28 5.39
N ILE A 615 24.15 11.00 5.85
CA ILE A 615 23.78 12.31 5.28
C ILE A 615 24.94 13.30 5.41
N ARG A 616 25.15 14.13 4.38
CA ARG A 616 26.28 15.07 4.16
C ARG A 616 27.64 14.41 3.87
N SER A 617 27.73 13.08 3.88
CA SER A 617 28.93 12.35 3.45
C SER A 617 28.97 12.28 1.93
N SER A 618 30.18 12.24 1.34
CA SER A 618 30.31 11.77 -0.04
C SER A 618 29.93 10.30 -0.15
N VAL A 619 29.71 9.80 -1.36
CA VAL A 619 29.40 8.37 -1.58
C VAL A 619 30.52 7.48 -1.03
N ASP A 620 31.79 7.86 -1.25
CA ASP A 620 32.96 7.12 -0.74
C ASP A 620 33.05 7.12 0.79
N GLU A 621 32.85 8.29 1.40
CA GLU A 621 32.80 8.42 2.86
C GLU A 621 31.67 7.59 3.44
N ALA A 622 30.51 7.55 2.78
CA ALA A 622 29.35 6.77 3.21
C ALA A 622 29.61 5.26 3.13
N HIS A 623 30.24 4.76 2.07
CA HIS A 623 30.68 3.36 1.98
C HIS A 623 31.69 3.01 3.08
N GLY A 624 32.65 3.91 3.34
CA GLY A 624 33.58 3.78 4.46
C GLY A 624 32.86 3.66 5.79
N LYS A 625 31.91 4.56 6.07
CA LYS A 625 31.09 4.53 7.30
C LYS A 625 30.21 3.29 7.42
N MET A 626 29.64 2.78 6.33
CA MET A 626 28.91 1.51 6.33
C MET A 626 29.82 0.37 6.79
N ARG A 627 31.02 0.25 6.20
CA ARG A 627 31.99 -0.81 6.49
C ARG A 627 32.61 -0.68 7.88
N ASP A 628 33.00 0.52 8.29
CA ASP A 628 33.87 0.74 9.43
C ASP A 628 33.09 1.10 10.71
N VAL A 629 31.83 1.54 10.58
CA VAL A 629 31.00 1.97 11.71
C VAL A 629 29.72 1.14 11.80
N LEU A 630 28.84 1.21 10.80
CA LEU A 630 27.47 0.68 10.93
C LEU A 630 27.40 -0.86 10.91
N VAL A 631 28.16 -1.53 10.05
CA VAL A 631 28.22 -3.01 10.02
C VAL A 631 28.84 -3.58 11.30
N PRO A 632 30.00 -3.11 11.78
CA PRO A 632 30.57 -3.55 13.06
C PRO A 632 29.64 -3.29 14.26
N GLU A 633 28.94 -2.15 14.29
CA GLU A 633 27.96 -1.83 15.33
C GLU A 633 26.82 -2.86 15.34
N ALA A 634 26.25 -3.17 14.17
CA ALA A 634 25.19 -4.18 14.04
C ALA A 634 25.68 -5.59 14.39
N GLU A 635 26.92 -5.94 14.03
CA GLU A 635 27.56 -7.22 14.39
C GLU A 635 27.77 -7.35 15.90
N ALA A 636 28.26 -6.30 16.55
CA ALA A 636 28.47 -6.29 17.99
C ALA A 636 27.14 -6.49 18.75
N ARG A 637 26.08 -5.80 18.32
CA ARG A 637 24.71 -5.93 18.88
C ARG A 637 24.13 -7.34 18.64
N ALA A 638 24.29 -7.88 17.45
CA ALA A 638 23.88 -9.24 17.15
C ALA A 638 24.59 -10.27 18.04
N LYS A 639 25.89 -10.07 18.28
CA LYS A 639 26.70 -10.94 19.14
C LYS A 639 26.29 -10.84 20.60
N SER A 640 26.00 -9.64 21.10
CA SER A 640 25.59 -9.42 22.50
C SER A 640 24.22 -10.02 22.82
N LEU A 641 23.33 -10.14 21.82
CA LEU A 641 22.00 -10.74 21.97
C LEU A 641 21.98 -12.25 21.70
N LYS A 642 23.02 -12.80 21.08
CA LYS A 642 23.06 -14.23 20.72
C LYS A 642 23.01 -15.17 21.92
N GLU A 643 23.56 -14.75 23.07
CA GLU A 643 23.53 -15.56 24.30
C GLU A 643 22.11 -15.67 24.89
N GLU A 644 21.34 -14.58 24.80
CA GLU A 644 19.95 -14.50 25.28
C GLU A 644 18.94 -15.10 24.30
N PHE A 645 19.24 -15.05 23.00
CA PHE A 645 18.38 -15.51 21.92
C PHE A 645 19.16 -16.50 21.03
N PRO A 646 19.37 -17.75 21.49
CA PRO A 646 20.22 -18.72 20.79
C PRO A 646 19.58 -19.33 19.55
N GLU A 647 18.26 -19.19 19.35
CA GLU A 647 17.59 -19.52 18.10
C GLU A 647 18.04 -18.55 17.01
N VAL A 648 19.19 -18.85 16.42
CA VAL A 648 19.73 -18.12 15.28
C VAL A 648 18.79 -18.38 14.11
N VAL A 649 18.29 -17.30 13.53
CA VAL A 649 17.57 -17.36 12.27
C VAL A 649 18.55 -17.74 11.17
N ASP A 650 18.26 -18.81 10.44
CA ASP A 650 19.07 -19.25 9.30
C ASP A 650 19.38 -18.08 8.33
N GLY A 651 20.63 -18.04 7.86
CA GLY A 651 21.12 -17.06 6.87
C GLY A 651 21.73 -15.76 7.43
N GLN A 652 21.76 -15.54 8.75
CA GLN A 652 22.39 -14.34 9.33
C GLN A 652 23.89 -14.24 9.00
N ALA A 653 24.63 -15.35 9.12
CA ALA A 653 26.07 -15.41 8.86
C ALA A 653 26.40 -15.13 7.39
N ASP A 654 25.62 -15.68 6.45
CA ASP A 654 25.80 -15.46 5.01
C ASP A 654 25.56 -13.99 4.63
N ARG A 655 24.53 -13.36 5.22
CA ARG A 655 24.25 -11.93 5.03
C ARG A 655 25.38 -11.06 5.56
N LEU A 656 25.94 -11.37 6.73
CA LEU A 656 27.09 -10.65 7.28
C LEU A 656 28.33 -10.81 6.39
N ALA A 657 28.57 -12.02 5.89
CA ALA A 657 29.67 -12.28 4.97
C ALA A 657 29.51 -11.46 3.68
N GLU A 658 28.29 -11.35 3.15
CA GLU A 658 28.00 -10.52 1.98
C GLU A 658 28.17 -9.02 2.27
N LEU A 659 27.76 -8.54 3.45
CA LEU A 659 27.98 -7.14 3.88
C LEU A 659 29.46 -6.79 3.97
N LYS A 660 30.31 -7.72 4.43
CA LYS A 660 31.75 -7.50 4.57
C LYS A 660 32.50 -7.50 3.23
N LYS A 661 31.88 -7.94 2.13
CA LYS A 661 32.49 -7.87 0.80
C LYS A 661 32.52 -6.42 0.32
N ALA A 662 33.72 -5.88 0.19
CA ALA A 662 33.91 -4.57 -0.42
C ALA A 662 33.45 -4.61 -1.88
N LYS A 663 32.41 -3.85 -2.20
CA LYS A 663 31.94 -3.66 -3.57
C LYS A 663 32.71 -2.47 -4.16
N LYS A 664 33.47 -2.72 -5.23
CA LYS A 664 34.16 -1.67 -5.97
C LYS A 664 33.18 -0.96 -6.92
N TYR A 665 33.44 0.31 -7.18
CA TYR A 665 32.74 1.11 -8.17
C TYR A 665 33.66 2.19 -8.70
N ASP A 666 33.38 2.64 -9.92
CA ASP A 666 34.25 3.54 -10.67
C ASP A 666 33.74 4.98 -10.64
N THR A 667 32.44 5.19 -10.39
CA THR A 667 31.81 6.52 -10.32
C THR A 667 31.00 6.72 -9.04
N PRO A 668 30.85 7.96 -8.54
CA PRO A 668 29.98 8.25 -7.41
C PRO A 668 28.53 7.80 -7.61
N LEU A 669 28.03 7.81 -8.85
CA LEU A 669 26.66 7.43 -9.17
C LEU A 669 26.47 5.91 -9.09
N GLN A 670 27.43 5.14 -9.61
CA GLN A 670 27.47 3.69 -9.41
C GLN A 670 27.61 3.35 -7.92
N GLY A 671 28.47 4.08 -7.20
CA GLY A 671 28.64 3.94 -5.76
C GLY A 671 27.34 4.20 -5.00
N ALA A 672 26.53 5.18 -5.40
CA ALA A 672 25.24 5.47 -4.77
C ALA A 672 24.23 4.32 -4.97
N LEU A 673 24.17 3.71 -6.15
CA LEU A 673 23.31 2.54 -6.41
C LEU A 673 23.74 1.34 -5.55
N ILE A 674 25.05 1.09 -5.43
CA ILE A 674 25.56 0.04 -4.56
C ILE A 674 25.27 0.35 -3.09
N LEU A 675 25.36 1.62 -2.69
CA LEU A 675 25.06 2.05 -1.33
C LEU A 675 23.58 1.81 -0.97
N GLN A 676 22.64 2.03 -1.90
CA GLN A 676 21.23 1.68 -1.70
C GLN A 676 21.05 0.20 -1.34
N GLN A 677 21.71 -0.70 -2.09
CA GLN A 677 21.68 -2.13 -1.80
C GLN A 677 22.38 -2.46 -0.48
N TYR A 678 23.51 -1.81 -0.19
CA TYR A 678 24.27 -2.02 1.06
C TYR A 678 23.43 -1.63 2.29
N ILE A 679 22.66 -0.55 2.21
CA ILE A 679 21.70 -0.15 3.26
C ILE A 679 20.60 -1.21 3.42
N ASN A 680 20.01 -1.69 2.32
CA ASN A 680 18.98 -2.74 2.37
C ASN A 680 19.51 -4.05 2.98
N ASP A 681 20.73 -4.44 2.61
CA ASP A 681 21.39 -5.63 3.13
C ASP A 681 21.65 -5.49 4.64
N LEU A 682 22.12 -4.32 5.10
CA LEU A 682 22.37 -4.05 6.52
C LEU A 682 21.07 -4.08 7.33
N LEU A 683 20.04 -3.42 6.83
CA LEU A 683 18.72 -3.44 7.46
C LEU A 683 18.17 -4.87 7.53
N THR A 684 18.35 -5.66 6.47
CA THR A 684 17.92 -7.06 6.49
C THR A 684 18.73 -7.87 7.50
N TYR A 685 20.04 -7.65 7.60
CA TYR A 685 20.87 -8.27 8.63
C TYR A 685 20.41 -7.91 10.04
N ILE A 686 20.15 -6.62 10.33
CA ILE A 686 19.59 -6.16 11.61
C ILE A 686 18.27 -6.87 11.92
N ASN A 687 17.39 -7.03 10.93
CA ASN A 687 16.12 -7.72 11.14
C ASN A 687 16.27 -9.20 11.50
N TYR A 688 17.35 -9.84 11.04
CA TYR A 688 17.68 -11.24 11.33
C TYR A 688 18.56 -11.37 12.58
N SER A 689 18.98 -10.27 13.20
CA SER A 689 19.78 -10.32 14.42
C SER A 689 18.94 -10.84 15.59
N PRO A 690 19.51 -11.72 16.44
CA PRO A 690 18.79 -12.26 17.59
C PRO A 690 18.20 -11.16 18.46
N GLY A 691 16.96 -11.33 18.91
CA GLY A 691 16.26 -10.35 19.75
C GLY A 691 15.90 -9.02 19.06
N SER A 692 16.31 -8.76 17.81
CA SER A 692 15.92 -7.52 17.10
C SER A 692 14.48 -7.58 16.61
N THR A 693 13.98 -8.79 16.32
CA THR A 693 12.60 -9.06 15.93
C THR A 693 12.07 -10.23 16.76
N LEU A 694 10.85 -10.13 17.28
CA LEU A 694 10.21 -11.15 18.12
C LEU A 694 9.01 -11.78 17.38
N ALA A 695 8.81 -13.09 17.51
CA ALA A 695 7.79 -13.85 16.77
C ALA A 695 6.33 -13.45 17.08
N ALA A 696 6.04 -12.98 18.31
CA ALA A 696 4.69 -12.81 18.83
C ALA A 696 4.45 -11.42 19.47
N ALA A 697 4.75 -10.35 18.75
CA ALA A 697 4.58 -8.99 19.25
C ALA A 697 3.62 -8.13 18.39
N ASP A 698 3.16 -7.03 18.98
CA ASP A 698 2.09 -6.17 18.45
C ASP A 698 2.59 -5.29 17.30
N VAL A 699 2.06 -5.50 16.10
CA VAL A 699 2.44 -4.81 14.87
C VAL A 699 1.76 -3.44 14.67
N GLY A 700 0.92 -2.98 15.63
CA GLY A 700 0.09 -1.79 15.51
C GLY A 700 0.82 -0.44 15.46
N GLY A 701 2.16 -0.43 15.41
CA GLY A 701 3.00 0.77 15.24
C GLY A 701 2.92 1.81 16.36
N LYS A 702 2.10 1.59 17.41
CA LYS A 702 2.06 2.25 18.75
C LYS A 702 2.39 3.75 18.80
N SER A 703 2.02 4.53 17.78
CA SER A 703 2.41 5.95 17.65
C SER A 703 3.93 6.19 17.58
N GLU A 704 4.71 5.24 17.07
CA GLU A 704 6.16 5.35 16.86
C GLU A 704 6.55 6.62 16.10
N GLY A 705 5.81 6.98 15.05
CA GLY A 705 6.07 8.20 14.28
C GLY A 705 5.98 9.49 15.10
N MET A 706 5.01 9.56 16.03
CA MET A 706 4.86 10.70 16.94
C MET A 706 5.99 10.75 17.97
N ARG A 707 6.40 9.59 18.50
CA ARG A 707 7.49 9.47 19.48
C ARG A 707 8.81 9.86 18.85
N ARG A 708 9.13 9.32 17.67
CA ARG A 708 10.28 9.75 16.86
C ARG A 708 10.30 11.25 16.64
N GLN A 709 9.16 11.84 16.27
CA GLN A 709 9.11 13.26 15.96
C GLN A 709 9.48 14.13 17.17
N VAL A 710 9.12 13.72 18.39
CA VAL A 710 9.58 14.39 19.61
C VAL A 710 11.10 14.38 19.71
N LEU A 711 11.74 13.22 19.47
CA LEU A 711 13.20 13.10 19.51
C LEU A 711 13.86 13.96 18.42
N VAL A 712 13.42 13.84 17.17
CA VAL A 712 13.97 14.62 16.03
C VAL A 712 13.81 16.13 16.26
N GLN A 713 12.65 16.59 16.72
CA GLN A 713 12.45 18.00 17.05
C GLN A 713 13.44 18.49 18.12
N HIS A 714 13.72 17.65 19.12
CA HIS A 714 14.70 17.98 20.14
C HIS A 714 16.11 18.10 19.56
N GLU A 715 16.54 17.14 18.73
CA GLU A 715 17.83 17.18 18.03
C GLU A 715 17.96 18.41 17.11
N ASP A 716 16.85 18.86 16.50
CA ASP A 716 16.80 20.06 15.66
C ASP A 716 16.76 21.37 16.48
N GLY A 717 16.92 21.30 17.80
CA GLY A 717 16.98 22.44 18.72
C GLY A 717 15.63 22.89 19.30
N ASN A 718 14.53 22.26 18.91
CA ASN A 718 13.21 22.48 19.54
C ASN A 718 13.11 21.64 20.82
N ARG A 719 13.75 22.14 21.89
CA ARG A 719 13.87 21.47 23.18
C ARG A 719 12.53 20.97 23.70
N GLN A 720 12.50 19.70 24.08
CA GLN A 720 11.37 18.99 24.68
C GLN A 720 11.63 18.76 26.18
N SER A 721 10.59 18.60 26.99
CA SER A 721 10.75 18.31 28.43
C SER A 721 11.32 16.91 28.68
N LYS A 722 11.99 16.72 29.83
CA LYS A 722 12.56 15.44 30.27
C LYS A 722 11.53 14.30 30.18
N GLU A 723 10.32 14.54 30.70
CA GLU A 723 9.23 13.56 30.74
C GLU A 723 8.74 13.17 29.33
N ARG A 724 8.70 14.15 28.41
CA ARG A 724 8.27 13.92 27.03
C ARG A 724 9.32 13.15 26.24
N LEU A 725 10.61 13.39 26.50
CA LEU A 725 11.71 12.62 25.93
C LEU A 725 11.70 11.18 26.44
N LEU A 726 11.61 10.96 27.76
CA LEU A 726 11.52 9.60 28.34
C LEU A 726 10.30 8.85 27.78
N TRP A 727 9.15 9.52 27.64
CA TRP A 727 7.99 8.92 26.99
C TRP A 727 8.27 8.49 25.55
N ALA A 728 8.96 9.33 24.78
CA ALA A 728 9.28 9.02 23.40
C ALA A 728 10.28 7.85 23.30
N ILE A 729 11.36 7.88 24.10
CA ILE A 729 12.39 6.84 24.17
C ILE A 729 11.76 5.48 24.52
N PHE A 730 11.13 5.35 25.69
CA PHE A 730 10.51 4.09 26.11
C PHE A 730 9.27 3.71 25.30
N GLY A 731 8.75 4.63 24.50
CA GLY A 731 7.71 4.32 23.54
C GLY A 731 8.26 3.71 22.23
N LEU A 732 9.56 3.76 21.97
CA LEU A 732 10.15 3.15 20.79
C LEU A 732 10.68 1.74 21.04
N ILE A 733 10.43 1.17 22.23
CA ILE A 733 10.76 -0.22 22.57
C ILE A 733 9.49 -1.09 22.69
N ASP A 734 9.54 -2.32 22.16
CA ASP A 734 8.51 -3.36 22.32
C ASP A 734 9.11 -4.67 22.84
N VAL A 735 9.17 -4.80 24.16
CA VAL A 735 9.70 -5.99 24.86
C VAL A 735 8.62 -6.85 25.49
N LYS A 736 7.33 -6.60 25.21
CA LYS A 736 6.22 -7.31 25.87
C LYS A 736 6.27 -8.81 25.63
N ALA A 737 6.64 -9.22 24.42
CA ALA A 737 6.73 -10.62 24.01
C ALA A 737 8.08 -11.27 24.38
N ALA A 738 9.05 -10.51 24.89
CA ALA A 738 10.35 -11.04 25.27
C ALA A 738 10.28 -11.77 26.63
N PRO A 739 11.06 -12.86 26.81
CA PRO A 739 11.27 -13.50 28.11
C PRO A 739 11.73 -12.47 29.15
N THR A 740 11.23 -12.56 30.38
CA THR A 740 11.53 -11.58 31.44
C THR A 740 13.01 -11.37 31.63
N ASP A 741 13.78 -12.46 31.66
CA ASP A 741 15.23 -12.44 31.92
C ASP A 741 16.00 -11.72 30.80
N SER A 742 15.49 -11.75 29.57
CA SER A 742 16.12 -11.09 28.41
C SER A 742 15.67 -9.64 28.20
N ARG A 743 14.66 -9.14 28.94
CA ARG A 743 14.14 -7.77 28.77
C ARG A 743 15.16 -6.70 29.14
N ALA A 744 15.93 -6.92 30.19
CA ALA A 744 16.99 -6.00 30.61
C ALA A 744 18.02 -5.83 29.49
N LYS A 745 18.46 -6.94 28.89
CA LYS A 745 19.43 -6.90 27.79
C LYS A 745 18.87 -6.21 26.55
N LEU A 746 17.62 -6.48 26.17
CA LEU A 746 16.96 -5.79 25.05
C LEU A 746 16.81 -4.29 25.31
N LEU A 747 16.55 -3.89 26.56
CA LEU A 747 16.48 -2.50 26.94
C LEU A 747 17.85 -1.82 26.85
N ASP A 748 18.91 -2.47 27.31
CA ASP A 748 20.28 -1.92 27.19
C ASP A 748 20.65 -1.68 25.72
N GLU A 749 20.38 -2.64 24.85
CA GLU A 749 20.64 -2.49 23.41
C GLU A 749 19.77 -1.40 22.77
N HIS A 750 18.52 -1.28 23.19
CA HIS A 750 17.62 -0.21 22.76
C HIS A 750 18.16 1.17 23.18
N LEU A 751 18.53 1.34 24.45
CA LEU A 751 19.04 2.61 24.98
C LEU A 751 20.37 2.98 24.33
N SER A 752 21.26 2.02 24.10
CA SER A 752 22.51 2.24 23.37
C SER A 752 22.27 2.73 21.95
N LEU A 753 21.31 2.14 21.23
CA LEU A 753 20.94 2.59 19.89
C LEU A 753 20.30 4.00 19.91
N ILE A 754 19.45 4.30 20.90
CA ILE A 754 18.85 5.62 21.06
C ILE A 754 19.92 6.67 21.35
N GLU A 755 20.88 6.40 22.23
CA GLU A 755 22.01 7.31 22.52
C GLU A 755 22.81 7.64 21.25
N GLN A 756 23.14 6.62 20.46
CA GLN A 756 23.88 6.80 19.21
C GLN A 756 23.07 7.59 18.16
N THR A 757 21.75 7.39 18.14
CA THR A 757 20.85 8.01 17.16
C THR A 757 20.46 9.44 17.55
N TYR A 758 20.00 9.64 18.78
CA TYR A 758 19.45 10.88 19.34
C TYR A 758 20.19 11.28 20.64
N PRO A 759 21.48 11.67 20.56
CA PRO A 759 22.34 11.86 21.72
C PRO A 759 21.89 13.02 22.60
N ASP A 760 21.40 14.12 22.01
CA ASP A 760 20.91 15.27 22.78
C ASP A 760 19.61 14.89 23.51
N SER A 761 18.72 14.17 22.83
CA SER A 761 17.48 13.66 23.41
C SER A 761 17.74 12.66 24.53
N PHE A 762 18.69 11.74 24.34
CA PHE A 762 19.07 10.74 25.34
C PHE A 762 19.66 11.41 26.57
N LYS A 763 20.66 12.27 26.38
CA LYS A 763 21.31 13.02 27.45
C LYS A 763 20.34 13.90 28.24
N ASP A 764 19.50 14.68 27.55
CA ASP A 764 18.59 15.62 28.22
C ASP A 764 17.35 14.92 28.82
N SER A 765 17.09 13.67 28.42
CA SER A 765 16.08 12.82 29.07
C SER A 765 16.55 12.27 30.42
N GLY A 766 17.85 12.31 30.72
CA GLY A 766 18.45 11.66 31.88
C GLY A 766 18.27 10.14 31.87
N ALA A 767 18.17 9.52 30.69
CA ALA A 767 18.03 8.06 30.56
C ALA A 767 19.32 7.30 30.93
N ASP A 768 20.44 8.02 31.09
CA ASP A 768 21.72 7.56 31.61
C ASP A 768 21.81 7.56 33.14
N ASP A 769 20.91 8.28 33.82
CA ASP A 769 20.77 8.17 35.27
C ASP A 769 20.43 6.71 35.62
N GLU A 770 20.81 6.24 36.82
CA GLU A 770 20.47 4.91 37.34
C GLU A 770 18.95 4.83 37.60
N ILE A 771 18.18 4.74 36.52
CA ILE A 771 16.72 4.66 36.49
C ILE A 771 16.36 3.22 36.83
N ASP A 772 15.62 3.05 37.93
CA ASP A 772 14.92 1.81 38.25
C ASP A 772 13.78 1.67 37.24
N TRP A 773 14.11 1.20 36.03
CA TRP A 773 13.23 1.24 34.87
C TRP A 773 11.97 0.42 35.10
N GLU A 774 12.02 -0.68 35.86
CA GLU A 774 10.82 -1.46 36.18
C GLU A 774 9.82 -0.60 36.96
N LYS A 775 10.32 0.17 37.91
CA LYS A 775 9.52 1.09 38.72
C LYS A 775 9.11 2.32 37.92
N ASP A 776 10.02 2.98 37.22
CA ASP A 776 9.78 4.25 36.55
C ASP A 776 8.95 4.09 35.25
N VAL A 777 9.16 3.02 34.49
CA VAL A 777 8.29 2.66 33.36
C VAL A 777 6.93 2.23 33.87
N SER A 778 6.86 1.41 34.94
CA SER A 778 5.59 1.05 35.56
C SER A 778 4.84 2.27 36.09
N ASP A 779 5.51 3.23 36.72
CA ASP A 779 4.90 4.44 37.29
C ASP A 779 4.50 5.44 36.20
N THR A 780 5.27 5.55 35.12
CA THR A 780 4.91 6.33 33.92
C THR A 780 3.71 5.72 33.20
N ILE A 781 3.63 4.38 33.09
CA ILE A 781 2.48 3.67 32.51
C ILE A 781 1.26 3.74 33.45
N ARG A 782 1.44 3.54 34.76
CA ARG A 782 0.35 3.58 35.77
C ARG A 782 -0.22 4.98 35.97
N SER A 783 0.61 6.02 35.97
CA SER A 783 0.14 7.41 36.07
C SER A 783 -0.74 7.81 34.87
N ARG A 784 -0.49 7.23 33.70
CA ARG A 784 -1.37 7.35 32.52
C ARG A 784 -2.67 6.56 32.64
N ALA A 785 -2.60 5.31 33.07
CA ALA A 785 -3.79 4.49 33.29
C ALA A 785 -4.76 5.15 34.30
N ARG A 786 -4.23 5.87 35.30
CA ARG A 786 -5.02 6.60 36.30
C ARG A 786 -5.64 7.92 35.81
N THR A 787 -5.06 8.57 34.80
CA THR A 787 -5.49 9.91 34.39
C THR A 787 -6.47 9.91 33.21
N GLY A 788 -6.61 8.80 32.47
CA GLY A 788 -7.66 8.61 31.46
C GLY A 788 -7.68 9.62 30.29
N LYS A 789 -6.71 10.56 30.24
CA LYS A 789 -6.59 11.64 29.26
C LYS A 789 -5.12 11.82 28.87
N ASN A 790 -4.86 11.91 27.57
CA ASN A 790 -3.59 12.40 27.03
C ASN A 790 -3.43 13.90 27.38
N ARG A 791 -3.03 14.20 28.61
CA ARG A 791 -3.02 15.58 29.13
C ARG A 791 -1.80 16.42 28.69
N PHE A 792 -0.85 15.84 27.97
CA PHE A 792 0.35 16.54 27.46
C PHE A 792 0.08 17.47 26.26
N GLU A 793 -1.17 17.67 25.86
CA GLU A 793 -1.53 18.61 24.77
C GLU A 793 -1.47 20.10 25.21
N ASP A 794 -1.37 20.41 26.51
CA ASP A 794 -1.49 21.78 27.07
C ASP A 794 -0.27 22.31 27.87
N ASP A 795 0.85 21.59 27.99
CA ASP A 795 1.93 21.94 28.94
C ASP A 795 2.91 23.04 28.45
N ASN A 796 2.40 24.24 28.17
CA ASN A 796 3.20 25.46 27.99
C ASN A 796 3.17 26.42 29.22
N GLU A 797 2.71 25.95 30.39
CA GLU A 797 2.73 26.74 31.63
C GLU A 797 3.84 26.29 32.60
N ALA A 798 4.64 27.26 33.06
CA ALA A 798 5.80 27.06 33.93
C ALA A 798 5.44 26.46 35.31
N PRO A 799 6.24 25.52 35.86
CA PRO A 799 5.87 24.82 37.08
C PRO A 799 6.16 25.63 38.36
N LYS A 800 5.15 25.73 39.23
CA LYS A 800 5.30 26.20 40.62
C LYS A 800 5.74 25.05 41.52
N ALA A 801 6.91 25.20 42.14
CA ALA A 801 7.53 24.24 43.04
C ALA A 801 6.71 23.95 44.32
N LYS A 802 6.60 22.68 44.71
CA LYS A 802 6.30 22.28 46.09
C LYS A 802 7.22 21.15 46.57
N LYS A 803 7.60 21.29 47.85
CA LYS A 803 8.67 20.64 48.59
C LYS A 803 8.34 19.19 49.01
N LYS A 804 9.40 18.37 49.00
CA LYS A 804 9.60 17.02 49.55
C LYS A 804 8.96 16.73 50.92
N ALA A 805 8.58 15.46 51.11
CA ALA A 805 8.80 14.73 52.36
C ALA A 805 9.36 13.33 52.04
N ARG A 806 10.36 12.94 52.84
CA ARG A 806 11.25 11.77 52.74
C ARG A 806 10.74 10.68 53.69
N LEU A 807 10.88 9.40 53.36
CA LEU A 807 10.83 8.31 54.33
C LEU A 807 11.72 7.16 53.86
N ASP A 808 12.69 6.83 54.71
CA ASP A 808 13.69 5.78 54.54
C ASP A 808 13.09 4.40 54.86
N GLY A 809 13.65 3.36 54.23
CA GLY A 809 13.33 1.96 54.54
C GLY A 809 14.40 1.03 54.00
N THR A 810 15.34 0.65 54.87
CA THR A 810 16.41 -0.32 54.67
C THR A 810 15.88 -1.76 54.71
N GLY A 811 16.45 -2.65 53.89
CA GLY A 811 16.11 -4.08 53.91
C GLY A 811 17.10 -4.94 53.13
N SER A 812 18.11 -5.43 53.82
CA SER A 812 19.08 -6.44 53.38
C SER A 812 18.43 -7.83 53.28
N GLN A 813 18.80 -8.64 52.28
CA GLN A 813 19.03 -10.07 52.51
C GLN A 813 19.88 -10.73 51.42
N THR A 814 20.97 -11.32 51.89
CA THR A 814 21.93 -12.20 51.23
C THR A 814 21.39 -13.63 51.09
N GLY A 815 21.65 -14.29 49.96
CA GLY A 815 21.45 -15.72 49.78
C GLY A 815 22.47 -16.30 48.80
N LYS A 816 23.42 -17.07 49.33
CA LYS A 816 24.54 -17.75 48.65
C LYS A 816 24.22 -19.26 48.53
N THR A 817 25.04 -19.98 47.75
CA THR A 817 25.21 -21.45 47.60
C THR A 817 24.61 -22.07 46.33
N ASP A 818 25.15 -23.14 45.75
CA ASP A 818 26.53 -23.59 45.49
C ASP A 818 26.41 -24.68 44.41
N GLY A 819 27.41 -24.72 43.53
CA GLY A 819 27.96 -25.84 42.76
C GLY A 819 27.20 -27.17 42.56
N ALA A 820 27.11 -27.62 41.30
CA ALA A 820 27.33 -29.02 40.96
C ALA A 820 27.88 -29.19 39.52
N SER A 821 29.05 -29.80 39.47
CA SER A 821 29.76 -30.32 38.30
C SER A 821 29.04 -31.52 37.66
N GLY A 822 29.08 -31.66 36.34
CA GLY A 822 28.76 -32.95 35.71
C GLY A 822 28.66 -32.98 34.19
N LYS A 823 29.77 -33.37 33.54
CA LYS A 823 29.90 -34.10 32.26
C LYS A 823 29.38 -33.45 30.95
N LEU A 824 30.34 -33.25 30.05
CA LEU A 824 30.17 -33.08 28.60
C LEU A 824 29.32 -34.19 27.97
N PRO A 825 28.44 -33.85 27.02
CA PRO A 825 28.27 -34.66 25.82
C PRO A 825 28.44 -33.83 24.53
N ASP A 826 29.26 -34.41 23.64
CA ASP A 826 29.23 -34.38 22.17
C ASP A 826 29.30 -33.02 21.41
N PRO A 827 30.43 -32.68 20.76
CA PRO A 827 30.63 -31.40 20.07
C PRO A 827 30.02 -31.30 18.65
N PHE A 828 29.13 -32.19 18.21
CA PHE A 828 28.52 -32.11 16.86
C PHE A 828 27.00 -32.35 16.81
N GLY A 829 26.24 -31.77 17.73
CA GLY A 829 24.76 -31.78 17.72
C GLY A 829 24.13 -30.98 16.56
N LEU A 830 24.39 -31.39 15.31
CA LEU A 830 23.92 -30.75 14.08
C LEU A 830 22.44 -31.03 13.74
N PHE A 831 21.74 -31.85 14.53
CA PHE A 831 20.29 -32.02 14.48
C PHE A 831 19.79 -32.37 15.87
N SER A 832 19.60 -31.38 16.74
CA SER A 832 18.87 -31.64 17.98
C SER A 832 17.40 -31.81 17.60
N GLU A 833 16.93 -33.06 17.58
CA GLU A 833 15.53 -33.47 17.52
C GLU A 833 14.76 -32.98 18.75
N GLN A 834 14.74 -31.68 19.02
CA GLN A 834 13.82 -31.13 19.99
C GLN A 834 12.42 -31.18 19.38
N ARG A 835 11.80 -32.36 19.54
CA ARG A 835 10.36 -32.52 19.35
C ARG A 835 9.69 -31.43 20.17
N PRO A 836 8.74 -30.67 19.60
CA PRO A 836 7.97 -29.70 20.36
C PRO A 836 7.45 -30.40 21.62
N SER A 837 7.52 -29.72 22.77
CA SER A 837 7.24 -30.34 24.07
C SER A 837 5.85 -30.97 24.18
N ARG A 838 4.95 -30.63 23.23
CA ARG A 838 3.63 -31.24 23.02
C ARG A 838 3.29 -31.24 21.52
N PRO A 839 3.74 -32.24 20.72
CA PRO A 839 3.38 -32.32 19.32
C PRO A 839 1.87 -32.53 19.17
N LEU A 840 1.28 -32.01 18.10
CA LEU A 840 -0.11 -32.30 17.73
C LEU A 840 -0.23 -33.56 16.89
N VAL A 841 0.78 -33.80 16.07
CA VAL A 841 0.86 -34.92 15.13
C VAL A 841 2.21 -35.60 15.25
N ASP A 842 2.27 -36.87 14.85
CA ASP A 842 3.54 -37.56 14.66
C ASP A 842 4.20 -37.20 13.31
N ASP A 843 5.38 -37.78 13.06
CA ASP A 843 6.13 -37.54 11.81
C ASP A 843 5.40 -38.04 10.56
N ALA A 844 4.36 -38.87 10.69
CA ALA A 844 3.52 -39.33 9.59
C ALA A 844 2.28 -38.44 9.38
N GLY A 845 2.04 -37.45 10.26
CA GLY A 845 0.84 -36.61 10.23
C GLY A 845 -0.35 -37.19 10.99
N ALA A 846 -0.17 -38.29 11.73
CA ALA A 846 -1.25 -38.86 12.54
C ALA A 846 -1.47 -38.02 13.81
N ILE A 847 -2.72 -37.65 14.09
CA ILE A 847 -3.10 -36.88 15.28
C ILE A 847 -2.80 -37.68 16.55
N LEU A 848 -1.95 -37.14 17.42
CA LEU A 848 -1.59 -37.79 18.68
C LEU A 848 -2.80 -37.83 19.64
N PRO A 849 -2.96 -38.90 20.45
CA PRO A 849 -4.12 -39.05 21.36
C PRO A 849 -4.37 -37.82 22.24
N GLU A 850 -3.32 -37.22 22.79
CA GLU A 850 -3.36 -36.02 23.61
C GLU A 850 -3.81 -34.74 22.86
N ALA A 851 -3.70 -34.74 21.53
CA ALA A 851 -4.08 -33.62 20.67
C ALA A 851 -5.51 -33.76 20.10
N GLN A 852 -6.10 -34.96 20.13
CA GLN A 852 -7.43 -35.24 19.56
C GLN A 852 -8.50 -34.28 20.09
N ALA A 853 -8.54 -34.04 21.41
CA ALA A 853 -9.50 -33.13 22.02
C ALA A 853 -9.40 -31.68 21.48
N ARG A 854 -8.20 -31.23 21.10
CA ARG A 854 -7.99 -29.89 20.52
C ARG A 854 -8.56 -29.81 19.11
N PHE A 855 -8.31 -30.81 18.27
CA PHE A 855 -8.88 -30.89 16.92
C PHE A 855 -10.40 -31.01 16.96
N LEU A 856 -10.95 -31.85 17.85
CA LEU A 856 -12.40 -31.96 18.05
C LEU A 856 -13.03 -30.61 18.42
N SER A 857 -12.41 -29.89 19.36
CA SER A 857 -12.91 -28.58 19.81
C SER A 857 -12.81 -27.52 18.72
N ALA A 858 -11.65 -27.41 18.05
CA ALA A 858 -11.43 -26.45 16.97
C ALA A 858 -12.40 -26.66 15.82
N TYR A 859 -12.55 -27.90 15.36
CA TYR A 859 -13.44 -28.25 14.27
C TYR A 859 -14.91 -27.95 14.60
N ARG A 860 -15.39 -28.37 15.77
CA ARG A 860 -16.78 -28.07 16.20
C ARG A 860 -17.04 -26.58 16.29
N LYS A 861 -16.08 -25.82 16.83
CA LYS A 861 -16.17 -24.37 16.93
C LYS A 861 -16.23 -23.72 15.54
N ASP A 862 -15.33 -24.09 14.65
CA ASP A 862 -15.28 -23.56 13.29
C ASP A 862 -16.55 -23.87 12.49
N VAL A 863 -17.06 -25.11 12.55
CA VAL A 863 -18.32 -25.47 11.87
C VAL A 863 -19.48 -24.63 12.39
N THR A 864 -19.53 -24.37 13.70
CA THR A 864 -20.61 -23.62 14.36
C THR A 864 -20.53 -22.11 14.13
N GLU A 865 -19.35 -21.51 14.22
CA GLU A 865 -19.16 -20.05 14.34
C GLU A 865 -18.61 -19.39 13.07
N SER A 866 -17.87 -20.11 12.22
CA SER A 866 -17.14 -19.50 11.12
C SER A 866 -17.90 -19.55 9.80
N ALA A 867 -17.42 -18.81 8.79
CA ALA A 867 -17.86 -18.96 7.40
C ALA A 867 -17.18 -20.15 6.68
N ALA A 868 -16.61 -21.11 7.42
CA ALA A 868 -15.98 -22.32 6.90
C ALA A 868 -16.83 -22.98 5.82
N PHE A 869 -16.19 -23.40 4.74
CA PHE A 869 -16.85 -24.12 3.66
C PHE A 869 -16.95 -25.60 4.02
N LEU A 870 -18.04 -26.24 3.62
CA LEU A 870 -18.20 -27.67 3.85
C LEU A 870 -17.48 -28.48 2.76
N THR A 871 -16.84 -29.56 3.19
CA THR A 871 -16.37 -30.66 2.36
C THR A 871 -17.55 -31.48 1.80
N GLU A 872 -17.32 -32.29 0.75
CA GLU A 872 -18.36 -33.19 0.20
C GLU A 872 -18.90 -34.18 1.25
N ALA A 873 -18.04 -34.63 2.17
CA ALA A 873 -18.43 -35.55 3.26
C ALA A 873 -19.42 -34.90 4.22
N GLU A 874 -19.16 -33.66 4.61
CA GLU A 874 -20.08 -32.84 5.41
C GLU A 874 -21.38 -32.54 4.65
N GLY A 875 -21.27 -32.24 3.35
CA GLY A 875 -22.42 -32.04 2.48
C GLY A 875 -23.35 -33.25 2.45
N HIS A 876 -22.82 -34.48 2.49
CA HIS A 876 -23.63 -35.70 2.55
C HIS A 876 -24.51 -35.76 3.81
N LEU A 877 -23.99 -35.33 4.96
CA LEU A 877 -24.76 -35.28 6.21
C LEU A 877 -25.85 -34.22 6.16
N VAL A 878 -25.52 -33.04 5.63
CA VAL A 878 -26.49 -31.95 5.45
C VAL A 878 -27.61 -32.37 4.48
N ALA A 879 -27.26 -32.93 3.31
CA ALA A 879 -28.22 -33.43 2.34
C ALA A 879 -29.15 -34.51 2.95
N SER A 880 -28.58 -35.47 3.68
CA SER A 880 -29.35 -36.51 4.37
C SER A 880 -30.32 -35.94 5.39
N ARG A 881 -29.90 -34.94 6.18
CA ARG A 881 -30.77 -34.28 7.17
C ARG A 881 -31.91 -33.53 6.51
N LEU A 882 -31.60 -32.82 5.42
CA LEU A 882 -32.56 -32.09 4.61
C LEU A 882 -33.52 -33.05 3.86
N GLY A 883 -33.30 -34.36 3.95
CA GLY A 883 -34.15 -35.37 3.33
C GLY A 883 -34.00 -35.42 1.82
N ILE A 884 -32.87 -34.92 1.28
CA ILE A 884 -32.57 -34.88 -0.14
C ILE A 884 -31.42 -35.82 -0.49
N GLN A 885 -31.42 -36.31 -1.73
CA GLN A 885 -30.29 -36.97 -2.36
C GLN A 885 -29.99 -36.29 -3.69
N VAL A 886 -28.85 -35.60 -3.78
CA VAL A 886 -28.46 -34.72 -4.90
C VAL A 886 -27.26 -35.27 -5.68
N ARG A 887 -27.26 -35.09 -7.00
CA ARG A 887 -26.13 -35.43 -7.88
C ARG A 887 -25.15 -34.27 -7.95
N VAL A 888 -23.85 -34.57 -7.89
CA VAL A 888 -22.77 -33.57 -8.05
C VAL A 888 -22.01 -33.82 -9.35
N TYR A 889 -21.91 -32.78 -10.18
CA TYR A 889 -21.08 -32.72 -11.38
C TYR A 889 -19.81 -31.91 -11.08
N ARG A 890 -18.68 -32.22 -11.75
CA ARG A 890 -17.44 -31.44 -11.64
C ARG A 890 -17.10 -30.82 -13.00
N GLY A 891 -16.61 -29.58 -12.98
CA GLY A 891 -16.20 -28.87 -14.20
C GLY A 891 -17.35 -28.09 -14.84
N GLU A 892 -17.80 -28.50 -16.01
CA GLU A 892 -18.90 -27.84 -16.74
C GLU A 892 -20.26 -28.44 -16.40
N ALA A 893 -21.31 -27.60 -16.40
CA ALA A 893 -22.69 -28.08 -16.27
C ALA A 893 -23.06 -28.90 -17.52
N PRO A 894 -23.87 -29.97 -17.39
CA PRO A 894 -24.44 -30.62 -18.57
C PRO A 894 -25.24 -29.61 -19.41
N LYS A 895 -25.26 -29.80 -20.74
CA LYS A 895 -25.82 -28.81 -21.70
C LYS A 895 -27.30 -28.45 -21.47
N ASP A 896 -28.05 -29.35 -20.85
CA ASP A 896 -29.46 -29.19 -20.52
C ASP A 896 -29.70 -28.60 -19.12
N PHE A 897 -28.63 -28.19 -18.42
CA PHE A 897 -28.69 -27.54 -17.13
C PHE A 897 -28.21 -26.09 -17.21
N ARG A 898 -28.97 -25.17 -16.60
CA ARG A 898 -28.53 -23.79 -16.34
C ARG A 898 -28.07 -23.62 -14.90
N LYS A 899 -27.06 -22.77 -14.70
CA LYS A 899 -26.57 -22.40 -13.37
C LYS A 899 -27.55 -21.42 -12.71
N LEU A 900 -27.80 -21.61 -11.43
CA LEU A 900 -28.48 -20.63 -10.59
C LEU A 900 -27.49 -20.10 -9.57
N ASP A 901 -27.33 -18.78 -9.52
CA ASP A 901 -26.47 -18.14 -8.54
C ASP A 901 -26.98 -18.44 -7.14
N ASN A 902 -26.06 -18.76 -6.23
CA ASN A 902 -26.43 -18.95 -4.83
C ASN A 902 -26.76 -17.56 -4.24
N PRO A 903 -27.99 -17.29 -3.81
CA PRO A 903 -28.32 -16.06 -3.11
C PRO A 903 -27.41 -15.81 -1.90
N GLY A 904 -26.95 -14.56 -1.77
CA GLY A 904 -25.94 -14.14 -0.80
C GLY A 904 -24.50 -14.12 -1.33
N GLY A 905 -24.27 -14.40 -2.63
CA GLY A 905 -22.94 -14.37 -3.27
C GLY A 905 -22.00 -15.51 -2.83
N GLY A 906 -22.46 -16.39 -1.94
CA GLY A 906 -21.68 -17.48 -1.40
C GLY A 906 -21.84 -18.76 -2.20
N HIS A 907 -20.85 -19.11 -3.03
CA HIS A 907 -20.78 -20.41 -3.70
C HIS A 907 -20.47 -21.58 -2.73
N CYS A 908 -20.89 -21.57 -1.47
CA CYS A 908 -20.54 -22.67 -0.55
C CYS A 908 -21.61 -23.77 -0.50
N LEU A 909 -21.15 -25.01 -0.29
CA LEU A 909 -21.95 -26.24 -0.37
C LEU A 909 -23.20 -26.22 0.52
N ILE A 910 -23.12 -25.68 1.74
CA ILE A 910 -24.27 -25.63 2.66
C ILE A 910 -25.42 -24.77 2.12
N HIS A 911 -25.10 -23.64 1.46
CA HIS A 911 -26.13 -22.77 0.89
C HIS A 911 -26.79 -23.44 -0.31
N ALA A 912 -25.98 -24.06 -1.17
CA ALA A 912 -26.49 -24.79 -2.33
C ALA A 912 -27.39 -25.98 -1.92
N LEU A 913 -27.03 -26.73 -0.87
CA LEU A 913 -27.85 -27.83 -0.36
C LEU A 913 -29.17 -27.36 0.26
N VAL A 914 -29.16 -26.29 1.04
CA VAL A 914 -30.39 -25.72 1.63
C VAL A 914 -31.31 -25.18 0.54
N GLN A 915 -30.77 -24.54 -0.50
CA GLN A 915 -31.55 -24.09 -1.66
C GLN A 915 -32.16 -25.25 -2.42
N ILE A 916 -31.40 -26.32 -2.68
CA ILE A 916 -31.91 -27.52 -3.33
C ILE A 916 -33.05 -28.12 -2.50
N ALA A 917 -32.91 -28.20 -1.17
CA ALA A 917 -33.96 -28.71 -0.31
C ALA A 917 -35.25 -27.86 -0.38
N LYS A 918 -35.12 -26.53 -0.39
CA LYS A 918 -36.25 -25.61 -0.58
C LYS A 918 -36.92 -25.79 -1.95
N ALA A 919 -36.12 -25.81 -3.02
CA ALA A 919 -36.60 -26.02 -4.39
C ALA A 919 -37.33 -27.35 -4.55
N SER A 920 -36.85 -28.39 -3.88
CA SER A 920 -37.50 -29.72 -3.82
C SER A 920 -38.87 -29.69 -3.15
N GLY A 921 -39.07 -28.77 -2.20
CA GLY A 921 -40.34 -28.52 -1.53
C GLY A 921 -41.32 -27.67 -2.33
N GLY A 922 -40.95 -27.25 -3.56
CA GLY A 922 -41.78 -26.38 -4.41
C GLY A 922 -41.63 -24.89 -4.13
N HIS A 923 -40.63 -24.48 -3.34
CA HIS A 923 -40.30 -23.07 -3.13
C HIS A 923 -39.37 -22.53 -4.21
N ASP A 924 -39.38 -21.22 -4.43
CA ASP A 924 -38.50 -20.58 -5.41
C ASP A 924 -37.01 -20.75 -4.99
N PRO A 925 -36.16 -21.37 -5.82
CA PRO A 925 -34.73 -21.48 -5.58
C PRO A 925 -33.99 -20.14 -5.41
N GLY A 926 -34.55 -19.03 -5.92
CA GLY A 926 -33.91 -17.71 -5.86
C GLY A 926 -33.89 -17.04 -4.48
N SER A 927 -34.71 -17.51 -3.53
CA SER A 927 -34.71 -16.99 -2.17
C SER A 927 -33.51 -17.53 -1.38
N GLY A 928 -32.67 -16.64 -0.85
CA GLY A 928 -31.59 -16.98 0.08
C GLY A 928 -31.94 -18.06 1.09
N ALA A 929 -30.98 -18.92 1.41
CA ALA A 929 -31.08 -19.70 2.65
C ALA A 929 -31.01 -18.69 3.80
N PRO A 930 -32.08 -18.56 4.62
CA PRO A 930 -32.08 -17.53 5.65
C PRO A 930 -30.97 -17.86 6.68
N PRO A 931 -30.29 -16.84 7.23
CA PRO A 931 -29.09 -17.05 8.05
C PRO A 931 -29.31 -17.96 9.27
N ASP A 932 -30.51 -17.94 9.84
CA ASP A 932 -30.93 -18.80 10.94
C ASP A 932 -30.95 -20.28 10.54
N GLN A 933 -31.43 -20.61 9.34
CA GLN A 933 -31.43 -21.97 8.81
C GLN A 933 -30.00 -22.47 8.54
N ILE A 934 -29.12 -21.60 8.04
CA ILE A 934 -27.68 -21.93 7.87
C ILE A 934 -27.01 -22.16 9.23
N ALA A 935 -27.28 -21.31 10.21
CA ALA A 935 -26.77 -21.47 11.58
C ALA A 935 -27.30 -22.75 12.25
N GLU A 936 -28.57 -23.10 12.03
CA GLU A 936 -29.17 -24.35 12.50
C GLU A 936 -28.46 -25.57 11.89
N MET A 937 -28.26 -25.58 10.57
CA MET A 937 -27.58 -26.69 9.88
C MET A 937 -26.13 -26.85 10.37
N ARG A 938 -25.41 -25.75 10.55
CA ARG A 938 -24.05 -25.74 11.12
C ARG A 938 -24.02 -26.31 12.53
N SER A 939 -24.90 -25.84 13.40
CA SER A 939 -25.02 -26.32 14.79
C SER A 939 -25.33 -27.82 14.83
N LEU A 940 -26.21 -28.29 13.94
CA LEU A 940 -26.54 -29.70 13.83
C LEU A 940 -25.34 -30.54 13.38
N MET A 941 -24.58 -30.08 12.38
CA MET A 941 -23.38 -30.79 11.91
C MET A 941 -22.35 -30.95 13.02
N ALA A 942 -22.06 -29.86 13.75
CA ALA A 942 -21.13 -29.89 14.88
C ALA A 942 -21.55 -30.89 15.97
N ALA A 943 -22.88 -31.09 16.14
CA ALA A 943 -23.45 -32.02 17.10
C ALA A 943 -23.54 -33.48 16.58
N ARG A 944 -23.64 -33.69 15.27
CA ARG A 944 -23.91 -35.01 14.67
C ARG A 944 -22.68 -35.73 14.15
N LEU A 945 -21.63 -35.00 13.78
CA LEU A 945 -20.35 -35.61 13.44
C LEU A 945 -19.78 -36.31 14.67
N SER A 946 -19.53 -37.62 14.54
CA SER A 946 -18.87 -38.37 15.61
C SER A 946 -17.44 -37.87 15.77
N ASP A 947 -16.87 -38.05 16.97
CA ASP A 947 -15.48 -37.67 17.21
C ASP A 947 -14.53 -38.35 16.21
N GLU A 948 -14.79 -39.61 15.85
CA GLU A 948 -14.04 -40.35 14.83
C GLU A 948 -14.12 -39.71 13.43
N GLN A 949 -15.30 -39.25 13.00
CA GLN A 949 -15.46 -38.56 11.72
C GLN A 949 -14.71 -37.23 11.70
N ILE A 950 -14.79 -36.46 12.79
CA ILE A 950 -14.08 -35.18 12.91
C ILE A 950 -12.57 -35.39 12.88
N LEU A 951 -12.06 -36.40 13.59
CA LEU A 951 -10.63 -36.74 13.58
C LEU A 951 -10.17 -37.22 12.20
N THR A 952 -11.01 -37.96 11.48
CA THR A 952 -10.72 -38.38 10.10
C THR A 952 -10.62 -37.19 9.15
N LEU A 953 -11.56 -36.24 9.23
CA LEU A 953 -11.54 -35.00 8.44
C LEU A 953 -10.33 -34.12 8.82
N SER A 954 -10.01 -34.03 10.10
CA SER A 954 -8.84 -33.30 10.59
C SER A 954 -7.53 -33.92 10.08
N ALA A 955 -7.44 -35.26 10.05
CA ALA A 955 -6.28 -35.97 9.51
C ALA A 955 -6.13 -35.74 7.99
N ALA A 956 -7.23 -35.75 7.23
CA ALA A 956 -7.20 -35.41 5.81
C ALA A 956 -6.63 -34.00 5.57
N ALA A 957 -7.08 -33.02 6.37
CA ALA A 957 -6.60 -31.64 6.35
C ALA A 957 -5.10 -31.50 6.67
N ILE A 958 -4.61 -32.26 7.65
CA ILE A 958 -3.18 -32.35 7.97
C ILE A 958 -2.40 -32.90 6.77
N HIS A 959 -2.88 -33.98 6.16
CA HIS A 959 -2.18 -34.61 5.04
C HIS A 959 -2.15 -33.73 3.78
N ALA A 960 -3.22 -33.01 3.46
CA ALA A 960 -3.20 -32.03 2.37
C ALA A 960 -2.19 -30.93 2.65
N ARG A 961 -2.19 -30.38 3.88
CA ARG A 961 -1.21 -29.39 4.31
C ARG A 961 0.23 -29.90 4.18
N MET A 962 0.49 -31.16 4.52
CA MET A 962 1.80 -31.80 4.34
C MET A 962 2.22 -31.92 2.87
N ARG A 963 1.26 -32.10 1.95
CA ARG A 963 1.51 -32.11 0.51
C ARG A 963 1.62 -30.71 -0.10
N GLY A 964 1.45 -29.64 0.69
CA GLY A 964 1.41 -28.26 0.19
C GLY A 964 0.12 -27.93 -0.57
N GLU A 965 -0.93 -28.73 -0.36
CA GLU A 965 -2.26 -28.45 -0.86
C GLU A 965 -2.99 -27.57 0.17
N ASP A 966 -3.60 -26.48 -0.29
CA ASP A 966 -4.51 -25.71 0.55
C ASP A 966 -5.83 -26.47 0.64
N GLU A 967 -6.33 -26.68 1.87
CA GLU A 967 -7.66 -27.26 2.10
C GLU A 967 -8.67 -26.11 2.20
N PRO A 968 -9.39 -25.77 1.11
CA PRO A 968 -10.33 -24.67 1.13
C PRO A 968 -11.48 -25.02 2.07
N GLY A 969 -11.83 -24.10 2.96
CA GLY A 969 -13.00 -24.27 3.81
C GLY A 969 -12.76 -24.42 5.30
N LEU A 970 -11.51 -24.51 5.76
CA LEU A 970 -11.24 -24.59 7.19
C LEU A 970 -11.47 -23.25 7.89
N GLY A 971 -12.05 -23.30 9.09
CA GLY A 971 -12.21 -22.11 9.91
C GLY A 971 -10.90 -21.72 10.63
N PRO A 972 -10.90 -20.57 11.32
CA PRO A 972 -9.70 -20.00 11.93
C PRO A 972 -9.06 -20.91 13.00
N GLU A 973 -9.84 -21.69 13.75
CA GLU A 973 -9.29 -22.53 14.82
C GLU A 973 -8.56 -23.75 14.26
N MET A 974 -9.14 -24.41 13.25
CA MET A 974 -8.49 -25.51 12.53
C MET A 974 -7.26 -25.03 11.77
N LEU A 975 -7.33 -23.86 11.13
CA LEU A 975 -6.16 -23.24 10.50
C LEU A 975 -5.06 -22.93 11.52
N SER A 976 -5.41 -22.52 12.73
CA SER A 976 -4.42 -22.32 13.79
C SER A 976 -3.72 -23.63 14.17
N LEU A 977 -4.45 -24.75 14.25
CA LEU A 977 -3.85 -26.07 14.52
C LEU A 977 -3.01 -26.61 13.36
N LEU A 978 -3.42 -26.37 12.10
CA LEU A 978 -2.64 -26.77 10.92
C LEU A 978 -1.34 -25.99 10.73
N ASN A 979 -1.24 -24.81 11.35
CA ASN A 979 -0.02 -24.00 11.38
C ASN A 979 0.82 -24.23 12.64
N ASP A 980 0.46 -25.20 13.48
CA ASP A 980 1.28 -25.62 14.61
C ASP A 980 2.63 -26.18 14.12
N THR A 981 3.69 -25.87 14.86
CA THR A 981 5.06 -26.26 14.52
C THR A 981 5.21 -27.77 14.28
N SER A 982 4.48 -28.61 15.00
CA SER A 982 4.54 -30.08 14.82
C SER A 982 3.96 -30.54 13.48
N VAL A 983 2.89 -29.89 12.98
CA VAL A 983 2.30 -30.18 11.67
C VAL A 983 3.23 -29.73 10.54
N LEU A 984 3.86 -28.56 10.70
CA LEU A 984 4.85 -28.06 9.75
C LEU A 984 6.11 -28.94 9.70
N GLN A 985 6.59 -29.42 10.85
CA GLN A 985 7.71 -30.36 10.92
C GLN A 985 7.38 -31.71 10.27
N ALA A 986 6.18 -32.25 10.48
CA ALA A 986 5.73 -33.46 9.80
C ALA A 986 5.72 -33.27 8.27
N SER A 987 5.29 -32.10 7.78
CA SER A 987 5.34 -31.73 6.36
C SER A 987 6.77 -31.76 5.80
N ILE A 988 7.74 -31.15 6.49
CA ILE A 988 9.15 -31.15 6.09
C ILE A 988 9.67 -32.60 5.97
N LYS A 989 9.45 -33.42 7.01
CA LYS A 989 9.86 -34.83 7.02
C LYS A 989 9.19 -35.67 5.93
N PHE A 990 7.94 -35.36 5.59
CA PHE A 990 7.24 -35.98 4.47
C PHE A 990 7.96 -35.71 3.14
N TRP A 991 8.38 -34.45 2.89
CA TRP A 991 9.12 -34.10 1.69
C TRP A 991 10.54 -34.66 1.67
N GLU A 992 11.24 -34.70 2.80
CA GLU A 992 12.57 -35.34 2.91
C GLU A 992 12.53 -36.84 2.56
N ARG A 993 11.49 -37.56 3.03
CA ARG A 993 11.29 -38.96 2.64
C ARG A 993 11.02 -39.08 1.14
N LYS A 994 10.13 -38.25 0.59
CA LYS A 994 9.78 -38.27 -0.83
C LYS A 994 10.97 -37.96 -1.74
N THR A 995 11.83 -37.02 -1.35
CA THR A 995 13.06 -36.70 -2.10
C THR A 995 14.10 -37.83 -1.99
N THR A 996 14.25 -38.42 -0.81
CA THR A 996 15.14 -39.58 -0.60
C THR A 996 14.66 -40.78 -1.41
N GLU A 997 13.37 -41.10 -1.38
CA GLU A 997 12.75 -42.17 -2.16
C GLU A 997 12.97 -41.96 -3.66
N ALA A 998 12.70 -40.75 -4.18
CA ALA A 998 12.94 -40.38 -5.57
C ALA A 998 14.40 -40.55 -5.99
N ALA A 999 15.36 -40.20 -5.11
CA ALA A 999 16.79 -40.38 -5.32
C ALA A 999 17.20 -41.87 -5.35
N THR A 1000 16.61 -42.71 -4.50
CA THR A 1000 16.85 -44.17 -4.53
C THR A 1000 16.26 -44.85 -5.76
N THR A 1001 15.06 -44.47 -6.22
CA THR A 1001 14.49 -45.03 -7.45
C THR A 1001 15.30 -44.67 -8.70
N THR A 1002 15.81 -43.44 -8.78
CA THR A 1002 16.65 -43.00 -9.92
C THR A 1002 18.07 -43.60 -9.91
N SER A 1003 18.54 -44.11 -8.77
CA SER A 1003 19.80 -44.85 -8.67
C SER A 1003 19.70 -46.30 -9.16
N SER A 1004 18.51 -46.91 -9.17
CA SER A 1004 18.36 -48.34 -9.50
C SER A 1004 18.23 -48.64 -11.00
N ASP A 1005 17.92 -47.64 -11.83
CA ASP A 1005 17.79 -47.80 -13.29
C ASP A 1005 19.09 -47.56 -14.07
N LYS A 1006 20.18 -47.12 -13.41
CA LYS A 1006 21.48 -46.90 -14.09
C LYS A 1006 22.42 -48.12 -14.10
N ASP A 1007 22.08 -49.20 -13.40
CA ASP A 1007 22.93 -50.40 -13.31
C ASP A 1007 22.49 -51.58 -14.18
N LYS A 1008 21.55 -51.39 -15.13
CA LYS A 1008 21.08 -52.46 -16.06
C LYS A 1008 21.51 -52.34 -17.52
N GLU A 1009 22.42 -51.43 -17.88
CA GLU A 1009 23.04 -51.40 -19.22
C GLU A 1009 24.51 -51.85 -19.17
N LYS A 1010 24.76 -53.14 -18.95
CA LYS A 1010 26.00 -53.84 -19.36
C LYS A 1010 25.80 -55.36 -19.29
N GLY A 1011 25.11 -55.90 -20.30
CA GLY A 1011 24.93 -57.33 -20.48
C GLY A 1011 24.85 -57.68 -21.95
N THR A 1012 25.99 -57.99 -22.55
CA THR A 1012 26.12 -58.55 -23.90
C THR A 1012 25.50 -59.94 -23.96
N GLY A 1013 24.49 -60.12 -24.81
CA GLY A 1013 23.89 -61.43 -25.03
C GLY A 1013 22.90 -61.44 -26.20
N THR A 1014 23.37 -61.86 -27.36
CA THR A 1014 22.57 -62.20 -28.54
C THR A 1014 21.58 -63.33 -28.23
N PRO A 1015 20.35 -63.29 -28.78
CA PRO A 1015 19.86 -64.47 -29.50
C PRO A 1015 19.07 -64.13 -30.79
N PRO A 1016 18.78 -65.14 -31.64
CA PRO A 1016 18.47 -64.95 -33.05
C PRO A 1016 16.96 -65.00 -33.38
N GLY A 1017 16.61 -64.31 -34.47
CA GLY A 1017 15.83 -64.89 -35.57
C GLY A 1017 14.30 -64.82 -35.54
N ASN A 1018 13.77 -64.23 -36.64
CA ASN A 1018 12.46 -64.46 -37.29
C ASN A 1018 11.18 -63.99 -36.58
N SER A 1019 10.13 -63.54 -37.26
CA SER A 1019 9.88 -63.11 -38.64
C SER A 1019 8.49 -62.46 -38.69
N THR A 1020 8.29 -61.64 -39.74
CA THR A 1020 7.03 -61.40 -40.50
C THR A 1020 5.85 -60.64 -39.91
N ASP A 1021 5.35 -59.77 -40.81
CA ASP A 1021 4.02 -59.18 -40.99
C ASP A 1021 3.70 -57.88 -40.22
N SER A 1022 3.74 -56.72 -40.90
CA SER A 1022 2.78 -56.22 -41.91
C SER A 1022 1.51 -55.65 -41.27
N THR A 1023 1.41 -54.32 -41.17
CA THR A 1023 0.55 -53.52 -42.07
C THR A 1023 0.55 -52.02 -41.70
N ASN A 1024 0.40 -51.23 -42.76
CA ASN A 1024 0.08 -49.81 -42.83
C ASN A 1024 -1.03 -49.31 -41.88
N SER A 1025 -0.86 -48.10 -41.38
CA SER A 1025 -1.88 -47.05 -41.31
C SER A 1025 -1.15 -45.71 -41.20
N GLY A 1026 -1.12 -44.83 -42.20
CA GLY A 1026 -2.31 -44.26 -42.81
C GLY A 1026 -2.74 -43.07 -41.94
N GLY A 1027 -2.27 -41.87 -42.30
CA GLY A 1027 -2.64 -40.64 -41.62
C GLY A 1027 -4.14 -40.40 -41.76
N GLU A 1028 -4.86 -40.46 -40.64
CA GLU A 1028 -6.25 -40.04 -40.54
C GLU A 1028 -6.35 -38.72 -39.80
N ALA A 1029 -7.11 -37.82 -40.43
CA ALA A 1029 -7.52 -36.54 -39.91
C ALA A 1029 -8.19 -36.69 -38.54
N ALA A 1030 -7.90 -35.73 -37.65
CA ALA A 1030 -8.54 -35.59 -36.36
C ALA A 1030 -10.06 -35.65 -36.49
N SER A 1031 -10.66 -36.76 -36.05
CA SER A 1031 -12.10 -36.84 -35.80
C SER A 1031 -12.47 -35.87 -34.68
N PRO A 1032 -13.61 -35.18 -34.78
CA PRO A 1032 -14.07 -34.28 -33.73
C PRO A 1032 -14.30 -35.09 -32.45
N MET A 1033 -13.71 -34.63 -31.34
CA MET A 1033 -13.99 -35.13 -29.98
C MET A 1033 -15.50 -35.27 -29.83
N GLN A 1034 -15.97 -36.51 -29.71
CA GLN A 1034 -17.31 -36.76 -29.20
C GLN A 1034 -17.33 -36.20 -27.78
N VAL A 1035 -18.18 -35.20 -27.57
CA VAL A 1035 -18.44 -34.60 -26.26
C VAL A 1035 -18.99 -35.71 -25.37
N GLU A 1036 -18.15 -36.25 -24.49
CA GLU A 1036 -18.59 -37.17 -23.45
C GLU A 1036 -19.70 -36.49 -22.64
N THR A 1037 -20.86 -37.13 -22.58
CA THR A 1037 -21.96 -36.70 -21.73
C THR A 1037 -21.49 -36.69 -20.28
N ALA A 1038 -21.48 -35.51 -19.66
CA ALA A 1038 -21.07 -35.33 -18.26
C ALA A 1038 -21.83 -36.31 -17.35
N THR A 1039 -21.13 -37.32 -16.84
CA THR A 1039 -21.72 -38.33 -15.95
C THR A 1039 -21.63 -37.81 -14.51
N PRO A 1040 -22.69 -37.88 -13.69
CA PRO A 1040 -22.65 -37.44 -12.31
C PRO A 1040 -21.58 -38.23 -11.53
N LEU A 1041 -20.72 -37.50 -10.82
CA LEU A 1041 -19.52 -38.08 -10.20
C LEU A 1041 -19.85 -38.76 -8.86
N VAL A 1042 -20.73 -38.14 -8.06
CA VAL A 1042 -21.10 -38.60 -6.72
C VAL A 1042 -22.57 -38.24 -6.43
N ALA A 1043 -23.28 -39.15 -5.76
CA ALA A 1043 -24.58 -38.86 -5.14
C ALA A 1043 -24.38 -38.50 -3.66
N MET A 1044 -24.96 -37.38 -3.24
CA MET A 1044 -24.82 -36.81 -1.90
C MET A 1044 -26.17 -36.84 -1.17
N GLY A 1045 -26.22 -37.43 0.02
CA GLY A 1045 -27.44 -37.62 0.81
C GLY A 1045 -28.08 -39.02 0.67
N ALA A 1046 -28.87 -39.40 1.69
CA ALA A 1046 -29.65 -40.65 1.74
C ALA A 1046 -31.18 -40.40 1.73
N GLY A 1047 -31.61 -39.20 1.32
CA GLY A 1047 -33.01 -38.79 1.30
C GLY A 1047 -33.75 -39.18 0.02
N ARG A 1048 -34.87 -38.49 -0.24
CA ARG A 1048 -35.56 -38.64 -1.53
C ARG A 1048 -34.64 -38.12 -2.63
N PRO A 1049 -34.44 -38.87 -3.74
CA PRO A 1049 -33.76 -38.32 -4.91
C PRO A 1049 -34.43 -37.00 -5.24
N VAL A 1050 -33.63 -35.94 -5.33
CA VAL A 1050 -34.19 -34.69 -5.85
C VAL A 1050 -34.71 -34.97 -7.25
N GLN A 1051 -35.78 -34.27 -7.66
CA GLN A 1051 -36.27 -34.39 -9.04
C GLN A 1051 -35.09 -34.31 -10.01
N GLU A 1052 -35.12 -35.07 -11.11
CA GLU A 1052 -34.02 -35.11 -12.10
C GLU A 1052 -33.61 -33.74 -12.66
N ARG A 1053 -34.38 -32.70 -12.32
CA ARG A 1053 -34.15 -31.31 -12.65
C ARG A 1053 -33.17 -30.58 -11.72
N LEU A 1054 -32.80 -31.07 -10.54
CA LEU A 1054 -31.91 -30.34 -9.61
C LEU A 1054 -30.61 -31.11 -9.36
N ALA A 1055 -29.48 -30.42 -9.49
CA ALA A 1055 -28.16 -30.97 -9.18
C ALA A 1055 -27.20 -29.89 -8.67
N LEU A 1056 -25.99 -30.30 -8.27
CA LEU A 1056 -24.89 -29.43 -7.90
C LEU A 1056 -23.78 -29.47 -8.95
N LEU A 1057 -23.16 -28.33 -9.21
CA LEU A 1057 -21.92 -28.20 -9.96
C LEU A 1057 -20.79 -27.74 -9.03
N HIS A 1058 -19.74 -28.55 -8.91
CA HIS A 1058 -18.47 -28.18 -8.26
C HIS A 1058 -17.58 -27.45 -9.28
N THR A 1059 -17.32 -26.17 -9.02
CA THR A 1059 -16.54 -25.30 -9.91
C THR A 1059 -15.08 -25.15 -9.48
N GLY A 1060 -14.60 -26.03 -8.58
CA GLY A 1060 -13.26 -25.99 -8.01
C GLY A 1060 -13.22 -25.44 -6.58
N GLY A 1061 -12.19 -25.85 -5.82
CA GLY A 1061 -12.04 -25.48 -4.41
C GLY A 1061 -13.24 -25.90 -3.57
N ALA A 1062 -13.83 -24.96 -2.83
CA ALA A 1062 -15.03 -25.18 -2.05
C ALA A 1062 -16.30 -24.58 -2.67
N HIS A 1063 -16.26 -24.33 -3.99
CA HIS A 1063 -17.33 -23.67 -4.72
C HIS A 1063 -18.33 -24.66 -5.33
N TYR A 1064 -19.59 -24.56 -4.92
CA TYR A 1064 -20.72 -25.33 -5.40
C TYR A 1064 -21.86 -24.41 -5.80
N VAL A 1065 -22.40 -24.66 -6.99
CA VAL A 1065 -23.50 -23.90 -7.58
C VAL A 1065 -24.65 -24.87 -7.84
N MET A 1066 -25.88 -24.46 -7.52
CA MET A 1066 -27.06 -25.22 -7.90
C MET A 1066 -27.25 -25.12 -9.42
N ILE A 1067 -27.49 -26.24 -10.07
CA ILE A 1067 -27.83 -26.29 -11.49
C ILE A 1067 -29.22 -26.90 -11.67
N VAL A 1068 -29.98 -26.36 -12.62
CA VAL A 1068 -31.36 -26.76 -12.89
C VAL A 1068 -31.51 -27.17 -14.34
N ARG A 1069 -32.12 -28.34 -14.56
CA ARG A 1069 -32.46 -28.85 -15.89
C ARG A 1069 -33.66 -28.09 -16.44
N ASP A 1070 -33.49 -27.48 -17.61
CA ASP A 1070 -34.54 -26.71 -18.28
C ASP A 1070 -35.79 -27.55 -18.58
#